data_AF-A0A4R0CYF7-F1
#
_entry.id   AF-A0A4R0CYF7-F1
#
_cell.length_a   1.000
_cell.length_b   1.000
_cell.length_c   1.000
_cell.angle_alpha   90.00
_cell.angle_beta   90.00
_cell.angle_gamma   90.00
#
_symmetry.space_group_name_H-M   'P 1'
#
loop_
_entity.id
_entity.type
_entity.pdbx_description
1 polymer ?
#
loop_
_entity_poly.entity_id
_entity_poly.type
_entity_poly.pdbx_seq_one_letter_code
_entity_poly.pdbx_strand_id
1 'polypeptide(L)'
;MLQKKSAVMMSLVLIFSVMLVWFAYVFEKQQWLYLLLLAGLSFFIVLIFRLQNQVDQLEQRLFDLERRQMPYHSASTSVQVIPPPIPVSITIPPQSAEPQTAFSSQTNPHWQAVVQWLVKGNPILKVAVALLLIGVVLLLRFASEYWQVSLGMRLLSIGVVGAITTAIGYWLGNRNLRFAVAVQGVGLAVIFLTLIFAYHFLLINSVIMASVVLAGLLLITTWLSLKQKEISLAILALGMAYLAPLLIPQYRPDPVFLWEYYLVVNLAVAAINFVQSWKLLNHLAFFATMGLAGMSLFTHDVESQRNYLDMLLWLHLALFIWLSIRYSQLMLRQKLELQRYVSILDVGLIFSVPVFGFTLHASLMHQSSHALTLAAAGLAAVYFGLTVWIRQRQAELSLLGKSFMILATAFFALIFPLAKGAHWTSLGWVIQGTALIVWGVTERYRFSRIIGEALLFCSAGALFFQIWSDEIFPTLSACIYTLVQSVAVYFLLQDTRTPERRVAAIPPISFFLASALYSGSAASVEIFHWQAYGLLAKLAVASVLYALFYVVVTLKQSIDWTAEQLIMSTITLVGLVLALSQLQIWQGLQHWQNNGFALFCAVAALLHSGLLYWTQRQHDSNRLLALLLWASLALAGLSLWVQAPVLALGALPTVCLWALICQKNKTLLQHPELWLCNLLWLLLVNVDSNAIQAYYAIPLFNPIDVLSLAMLCGMLWLQRNGLASLLWQRFLKASLFFMLLWVLSSVMVRALHSLLQTPLWSWEIWHNGAVQLSLTLLWTLLACVGMTVASRKAMREIWYMGACILAIVVFKLALLDLSQSATLTRVISFIGAGGMMLIIAYLAPLPPVAQQPESSAD
;
A
#
# COMPACT_ATOMS: atom_id res chain seq x y z
N MET A 1 -9.21 1.93 -22.67
CA MET A 1 -8.13 1.49 -21.75
C MET A 1 -7.97 2.40 -20.53
N LEU A 2 -7.96 3.73 -20.67
CA LEU A 2 -7.79 4.68 -19.55
C LEU A 2 -8.86 4.56 -18.43
N GLN A 3 -10.14 4.33 -18.77
CA GLN A 3 -11.20 4.05 -17.78
C GLN A 3 -11.01 2.73 -17.01
N LYS A 4 -10.39 1.72 -17.65
CA LYS A 4 -10.04 0.45 -16.98
C LYS A 4 -8.87 0.66 -16.01
N LYS A 5 -7.86 1.45 -16.40
CA LYS A 5 -6.74 1.82 -15.54
C LYS A 5 -7.18 2.70 -14.35
N SER A 6 -8.13 3.62 -14.53
CA SER A 6 -8.66 4.44 -13.43
C SER A 6 -9.49 3.63 -12.43
N ALA A 7 -10.28 2.66 -12.90
CA ALA A 7 -11.02 1.75 -12.03
C ALA A 7 -10.07 0.87 -11.20
N VAL A 8 -8.99 0.36 -11.81
CA VAL A 8 -7.93 -0.40 -11.11
C VAL A 8 -7.23 0.46 -10.06
N MET A 9 -6.93 1.72 -10.39
CA MET A 9 -6.29 2.66 -9.46
C MET A 9 -7.23 3.03 -8.30
N MET A 10 -8.52 3.25 -8.55
CA MET A 10 -9.52 3.49 -7.50
C MET A 10 -9.73 2.25 -6.62
N SER A 11 -9.74 1.04 -7.19
CA SER A 11 -9.82 -0.19 -6.41
C SER A 11 -8.55 -0.42 -5.58
N LEU A 12 -7.36 -0.09 -6.09
CA LEU A 12 -6.11 -0.17 -5.33
C LEU A 12 -6.11 0.82 -4.17
N VAL A 13 -6.57 2.06 -4.38
CA VAL A 13 -6.69 3.07 -3.31
C VAL A 13 -7.72 2.66 -2.26
N LEU A 14 -8.85 2.06 -2.67
CA LEU A 14 -9.87 1.54 -1.77
C LEU A 14 -9.38 0.31 -0.99
N ILE A 15 -8.68 -0.62 -1.64
CA ILE A 15 -8.09 -1.80 -0.99
C ILE A 15 -7.01 -1.35 -0.01
N PHE A 16 -6.20 -0.37 -0.38
CA PHE A 16 -5.13 0.16 0.46
C PHE A 16 -5.68 0.94 1.66
N SER A 17 -6.77 1.71 1.48
CA SER A 17 -7.42 2.42 2.58
C SER A 17 -8.13 1.46 3.54
N VAL A 18 -8.77 0.40 3.03
CA VAL A 18 -9.37 -0.67 3.84
C VAL A 18 -8.28 -1.48 4.55
N MET A 19 -7.15 -1.78 3.90
CA MET A 19 -6.00 -2.42 4.55
C MET A 19 -5.40 -1.53 5.66
N LEU A 20 -5.28 -0.22 5.44
CA LEU A 20 -4.79 0.73 6.44
C LEU A 20 -5.66 0.73 7.71
N VAL A 21 -6.99 0.71 7.53
CA VAL A 21 -7.97 0.67 8.63
C VAL A 21 -7.92 -0.66 9.37
N TRP A 22 -7.78 -1.76 8.63
CA TRP A 22 -7.66 -3.09 9.22
C TRP A 22 -6.33 -3.26 9.98
N PHE A 23 -5.22 -2.71 9.46
CA PHE A 23 -3.93 -2.69 10.14
C PHE A 23 -3.95 -1.82 11.41
N ALA A 24 -4.64 -0.68 11.39
CA ALA A 24 -4.82 0.20 12.54
C ALA A 24 -5.72 -0.41 13.64
N TYR A 25 -6.62 -1.33 13.27
CA TYR A 25 -7.45 -2.07 14.22
C TYR A 25 -6.70 -3.25 14.87
N VAL A 26 -5.76 -3.87 14.13
CA VAL A 26 -4.97 -5.02 14.61
C VAL A 26 -3.76 -4.60 15.46
N PHE A 27 -3.14 -3.46 15.17
CA PHE A 27 -2.00 -2.94 15.92
C PHE A 27 -2.44 -1.72 16.74
N GLU A 28 -2.60 -1.88 18.05
CA GLU A 28 -2.88 -0.77 18.97
C GLU A 28 -1.90 0.42 18.78
N LYS A 29 -2.33 1.61 19.24
CA LYS A 29 -1.87 3.00 18.99
C LYS A 29 -0.37 3.33 18.75
N GLN A 30 0.60 2.43 18.92
CA GLN A 30 2.03 2.76 18.88
C GLN A 30 2.73 2.65 17.50
N GLN A 31 2.03 2.30 16.41
CA GLN A 31 2.70 1.95 15.13
C GLN A 31 2.21 2.72 13.88
N TRP A 32 1.73 3.97 14.03
CA TRP A 32 1.29 4.81 12.90
C TRP A 32 2.40 5.21 11.92
N LEU A 33 3.68 5.11 12.32
CA LEU A 33 4.84 5.34 11.45
C LEU A 33 4.85 4.37 10.25
N TYR A 34 4.40 3.12 10.45
CA TYR A 34 4.32 2.12 9.37
C TYR A 34 3.18 2.42 8.38
N LEU A 35 2.08 3.04 8.84
CA LEU A 35 0.98 3.50 7.99
C LEU A 35 1.39 4.70 7.13
N LEU A 36 2.22 5.60 7.67
CA LEU A 36 2.85 6.70 6.91
C LEU A 36 3.90 6.20 5.93
N LEU A 37 4.67 5.16 6.29
CA LEU A 37 5.64 4.53 5.40
C LEU A 37 4.94 3.77 4.27
N LEU A 38 3.81 3.13 4.54
CA LEU A 38 2.90 2.54 3.53
C LEU A 38 2.24 3.61 2.65
N ALA A 39 1.77 4.72 3.22
CA ALA A 39 1.23 5.84 2.44
C ALA A 39 2.33 6.47 1.55
N GLY A 40 3.53 6.66 2.08
CA GLY A 40 4.72 7.09 1.32
C GLY A 40 5.12 6.09 0.24
N LEU A 41 5.04 4.78 0.51
CA LEU A 41 5.30 3.71 -0.45
C LEU A 41 4.22 3.68 -1.54
N SER A 42 2.95 3.90 -1.20
CA SER A 42 1.85 4.01 -2.17
C SER A 42 2.00 5.23 -3.06
N PHE A 43 2.47 6.36 -2.51
CA PHE A 43 2.86 7.54 -3.27
C PHE A 43 4.04 7.25 -4.20
N PHE A 44 5.06 6.53 -3.70
CA PHE A 44 6.22 6.12 -4.51
C PHE A 44 5.82 5.17 -5.64
N ILE A 45 4.91 4.24 -5.39
CA ILE A 45 4.37 3.32 -6.39
C ILE A 45 3.58 4.10 -7.45
N VAL A 46 2.75 5.06 -7.04
CA VAL A 46 2.02 5.94 -7.98
C VAL A 46 2.99 6.81 -8.80
N LEU A 47 4.06 7.32 -8.19
CA LEU A 47 5.10 8.08 -8.87
C LEU A 47 5.86 7.20 -9.88
N ILE A 48 6.17 5.95 -9.51
CA ILE A 48 6.79 4.94 -10.38
C ILE A 48 5.86 4.64 -11.56
N PHE A 49 4.57 4.40 -11.33
CA PHE A 49 3.63 4.19 -12.42
C PHE A 49 3.48 5.42 -13.33
N ARG A 50 3.57 6.64 -12.76
CA ARG A 50 3.56 7.89 -13.54
C ARG A 50 4.80 8.01 -14.41
N LEU A 51 5.98 7.68 -13.86
CA LEU A 51 7.25 7.65 -14.58
C LEU A 51 7.23 6.57 -15.68
N GLN A 52 6.75 5.38 -15.36
CA GLN A 52 6.68 4.26 -16.30
C GLN A 52 5.74 4.57 -17.47
N ASN A 53 4.58 5.17 -17.20
CA ASN A 53 3.66 5.60 -18.25
C ASN A 53 4.24 6.77 -19.10
N GLN A 54 5.15 7.58 -18.56
CA GLN A 54 5.91 8.57 -19.33
C GLN A 54 7.03 7.94 -20.16
N VAL A 55 7.71 6.91 -19.62
CA VAL A 55 8.72 6.12 -20.32
C VAL A 55 8.07 5.38 -21.50
N ASP A 56 6.94 4.71 -21.30
CA ASP A 56 6.20 4.03 -22.37
C ASP A 56 5.80 5.00 -23.50
N GLN A 57 5.39 6.22 -23.15
CA GLN A 57 5.07 7.26 -24.14
C GLN A 57 6.31 7.77 -24.88
N LEU A 58 7.45 7.85 -24.19
CA LEU A 58 8.72 8.23 -24.79
C LEU A 58 9.25 7.12 -25.71
N GLU A 59 9.16 5.85 -25.30
CA GLU A 59 9.51 4.69 -26.12
C GLU A 59 8.64 4.61 -27.37
N GLN A 60 7.32 4.81 -27.25
CA GLN A 60 6.44 4.85 -28.42
C GLN A 60 6.80 5.99 -29.38
N ARG A 61 7.12 7.18 -28.85
CA ARG A 61 7.59 8.29 -29.69
C ARG A 61 8.95 8.02 -30.32
N LEU A 62 9.85 7.34 -29.61
CA LEU A 62 11.16 6.98 -30.12
C LEU A 62 11.03 5.93 -31.22
N PHE A 63 10.18 4.92 -31.01
CA PHE A 63 9.83 3.90 -31.99
C PHE A 63 9.16 4.49 -33.24
N ASP A 64 8.25 5.45 -33.06
CA ASP A 64 7.63 6.18 -34.19
C ASP A 64 8.63 7.06 -34.94
N LEU A 65 9.63 7.62 -34.26
CA LEU A 65 10.70 8.40 -34.89
C LEU A 65 11.72 7.50 -35.61
N GLU A 66 12.09 6.37 -35.03
CA GLU A 66 12.93 5.34 -35.66
C GLU A 66 12.26 4.75 -36.89
N ARG A 67 10.95 4.49 -36.82
CA ARG A 67 10.15 4.01 -37.96
C ARG A 67 10.05 5.05 -39.07
N ARG A 68 10.12 6.34 -38.75
CA ARG A 68 10.19 7.44 -39.74
C ARG A 68 11.61 7.68 -40.28
N GLN A 69 12.65 7.23 -39.58
CA GLN A 69 14.05 7.37 -39.99
C GLN A 69 14.60 6.18 -40.78
N MET A 70 13.94 5.02 -40.76
CA MET A 70 14.29 3.91 -41.64
C MET A 70 14.01 4.26 -43.11
N PRO A 71 15.03 4.33 -43.98
CA PRO A 71 14.83 4.53 -45.41
C PRO A 71 14.11 3.31 -45.98
N TYR A 72 13.05 3.56 -46.74
CA TYR A 72 12.36 2.55 -47.55
C TYR A 72 13.38 1.89 -48.49
N HIS A 73 13.90 0.70 -48.13
CA HIS A 73 14.67 -0.12 -49.06
C HIS A 73 13.68 -0.80 -50.00
N SER A 74 13.65 -0.26 -51.22
CA SER A 74 13.02 -0.81 -52.41
C SER A 74 13.34 -2.30 -52.56
N ALA A 75 12.28 -3.07 -52.79
CA ALA A 75 12.35 -4.47 -53.18
C ALA A 75 13.32 -4.66 -54.35
N SER A 76 14.37 -5.46 -54.14
CA SER A 76 15.26 -5.95 -55.20
C SER A 76 15.10 -7.47 -55.32
N THR A 77 14.45 -7.82 -56.44
CA THR A 77 14.49 -9.03 -57.27
C THR A 77 15.24 -10.25 -56.73
N SER A 78 14.50 -11.35 -56.48
CA SER A 78 15.04 -12.68 -56.27
C SER A 78 15.45 -13.33 -57.60
N VAL A 79 16.73 -13.67 -57.75
CA VAL A 79 17.23 -14.52 -58.84
C VAL A 79 17.09 -15.99 -58.44
N GLN A 80 16.27 -16.75 -59.18
CA GLN A 80 16.20 -18.21 -59.11
C GLN A 80 17.39 -18.85 -59.85
N VAL A 81 18.05 -19.82 -59.21
CA VAL A 81 19.00 -20.74 -59.85
C VAL A 81 18.45 -22.16 -59.71
N ILE A 82 18.28 -22.84 -60.84
CA ILE A 82 17.78 -24.22 -61.00
C ILE A 82 18.99 -25.18 -61.10
N PRO A 83 19.01 -26.37 -60.46
CA PRO A 83 19.96 -27.44 -60.78
C PRO A 83 19.35 -28.57 -61.64
N PRO A 84 20.13 -29.24 -62.53
CA PRO A 84 19.72 -30.41 -63.33
C PRO A 84 19.96 -31.75 -62.59
N PRO A 85 19.51 -32.92 -63.15
CA PRO A 85 19.01 -34.02 -62.32
C PRO A 85 19.81 -35.36 -62.32
N ILE A 86 19.43 -36.22 -61.34
CA ILE A 86 19.50 -37.71 -61.19
C ILE A 86 20.83 -38.38 -60.69
N PRO A 87 20.82 -39.63 -60.16
CA PRO A 87 20.41 -40.13 -58.82
C PRO A 87 21.54 -40.84 -58.03
N VAL A 88 21.32 -41.11 -56.73
CA VAL A 88 21.18 -42.46 -56.11
C VAL A 88 21.06 -42.32 -54.58
N SER A 89 20.09 -43.06 -54.06
CA SER A 89 19.58 -43.14 -52.70
C SER A 89 20.59 -43.57 -51.64
N ILE A 90 20.62 -42.86 -50.49
CA ILE A 90 20.73 -43.49 -49.16
C ILE A 90 19.74 -42.81 -48.22
N THR A 91 18.98 -43.67 -47.54
CA THR A 91 17.83 -43.48 -46.67
C THR A 91 18.14 -42.64 -45.42
N ILE A 92 17.32 -41.62 -45.15
CA ILE A 92 17.15 -41.01 -43.81
C ILE A 92 15.64 -41.04 -43.50
N PRO A 93 15.20 -41.60 -42.36
CA PRO A 93 13.78 -41.61 -41.98
C PRO A 93 13.31 -40.23 -41.50
N PRO A 94 12.02 -39.88 -41.70
CA PRO A 94 11.53 -38.51 -41.63
C PRO A 94 11.26 -38.03 -40.20
N GLN A 95 11.74 -36.81 -39.94
CA GLN A 95 11.32 -35.97 -38.82
C GLN A 95 9.95 -35.35 -39.18
N SER A 96 8.92 -35.69 -38.42
CA SER A 96 7.53 -35.25 -38.62
C SER A 96 7.30 -33.82 -38.11
N ALA A 97 6.58 -33.04 -38.90
CA ALA A 97 6.14 -31.68 -38.62
C ALA A 97 5.29 -31.56 -37.33
N GLU A 98 5.56 -30.53 -36.54
CA GLU A 98 4.68 -30.06 -35.45
C GLU A 98 3.52 -29.22 -36.01
N PRO A 99 2.29 -29.46 -35.50
CA PRO A 99 1.26 -28.42 -35.44
C PRO A 99 0.83 -28.15 -33.98
N GLN A 100 1.01 -26.89 -33.58
CA GLN A 100 0.11 -26.07 -32.74
C GLN A 100 -0.49 -26.71 -31.48
N THR A 101 0.17 -26.49 -30.33
CA THR A 101 -0.43 -26.66 -29.00
C THR A 101 -1.45 -25.56 -28.74
N ALA A 102 -2.73 -25.82 -29.05
CA ALA A 102 -3.82 -25.25 -28.29
C ALA A 102 -3.70 -25.74 -26.84
N PHE A 103 -3.49 -24.82 -25.89
CA PHE A 103 -3.56 -25.13 -24.46
C PHE A 103 -5.01 -25.51 -24.09
N SER A 104 -5.36 -26.78 -24.33
CA SER A 104 -6.39 -27.44 -23.56
C SER A 104 -5.78 -27.76 -22.20
N SER A 105 -6.38 -27.23 -21.15
CA SER A 105 -6.06 -27.60 -19.77
C SER A 105 -6.42 -29.07 -19.56
N GLN A 106 -5.47 -29.96 -19.83
CA GLN A 106 -5.52 -31.35 -19.38
C GLN A 106 -5.57 -31.35 -17.85
N THR A 107 -6.78 -31.46 -17.31
CA THR A 107 -6.98 -31.86 -15.93
C THR A 107 -6.70 -33.36 -15.84
N ASN A 108 -5.81 -33.75 -14.93
CA ASN A 108 -5.34 -35.12 -14.74
C ASN A 108 -6.49 -36.17 -14.76
N PRO A 109 -6.38 -37.25 -15.57
CA PRO A 109 -7.42 -38.28 -15.71
C PRO A 109 -7.68 -39.05 -14.41
N HIS A 110 -6.70 -39.17 -13.52
CA HIS A 110 -6.86 -39.83 -12.23
C HIS A 110 -7.81 -39.08 -11.30
N TRP A 111 -7.81 -37.74 -11.35
CA TRP A 111 -8.74 -36.95 -10.54
C TRP A 111 -10.17 -37.05 -11.07
N GLN A 112 -10.34 -37.06 -12.40
CA GLN A 112 -11.64 -37.30 -13.02
C GLN A 112 -12.16 -38.71 -12.73
N ALA A 113 -11.30 -39.73 -12.69
CA ALA A 113 -11.68 -41.09 -12.32
C ALA A 113 -12.13 -41.19 -10.85
N VAL A 114 -11.44 -40.51 -9.93
CA VAL A 114 -11.83 -40.44 -8.51
C VAL A 114 -13.15 -39.69 -8.33
N VAL A 115 -13.33 -38.55 -9.02
CA VAL A 115 -14.57 -37.77 -9.01
C VAL A 115 -15.73 -38.56 -9.64
N GLN A 116 -15.50 -39.24 -10.76
CA GLN A 116 -16.50 -40.09 -11.40
C GLN A 116 -16.85 -41.31 -10.53
N TRP A 117 -15.88 -41.91 -9.85
CA TRP A 117 -16.13 -42.99 -8.89
C TRP A 117 -16.89 -42.50 -7.66
N LEU A 118 -16.63 -41.28 -7.18
CA LEU A 118 -17.41 -40.64 -6.12
C LEU A 118 -18.86 -40.40 -6.54
N VAL A 119 -19.07 -39.92 -7.78
CA VAL A 119 -20.40 -39.54 -8.31
C VAL A 119 -21.22 -40.74 -8.82
N LYS A 120 -20.58 -41.82 -9.32
CA LYS A 120 -21.29 -43.04 -9.76
C LYS A 120 -21.79 -43.85 -8.56
N GLY A 121 -23.10 -44.11 -8.54
CA GLY A 121 -23.79 -44.87 -7.49
C GLY A 121 -24.36 -43.95 -6.41
N ASN A 122 -24.37 -44.39 -5.15
CA ASN A 122 -24.83 -43.58 -4.03
C ASN A 122 -23.62 -42.88 -3.34
N PRO A 123 -23.29 -41.62 -3.68
CA PRO A 123 -22.10 -40.92 -3.18
C PRO A 123 -22.06 -40.78 -1.66
N ILE A 124 -23.24 -40.72 -1.02
CA ILE A 124 -23.41 -40.56 0.42
C ILE A 124 -22.80 -41.76 1.19
N LEU A 125 -22.84 -42.96 0.61
CA LEU A 125 -22.32 -44.20 1.21
C LEU A 125 -20.78 -44.25 1.29
N LYS A 126 -20.08 -43.64 0.33
CA LYS A 126 -18.62 -43.77 0.18
C LYS A 126 -17.82 -42.83 1.09
N VAL A 127 -18.38 -41.65 1.40
CA VAL A 127 -17.76 -40.65 2.28
C VAL A 127 -17.59 -41.18 3.72
N ALA A 128 -18.47 -42.09 4.15
CA ALA A 128 -18.42 -42.69 5.48
C ALA A 128 -17.16 -43.54 5.75
N VAL A 129 -16.50 -44.10 4.73
CA VAL A 129 -15.37 -45.04 4.88
C VAL A 129 -14.01 -44.34 4.96
N ALA A 130 -13.85 -43.21 4.26
CA ALA A 130 -12.56 -42.50 4.15
C ALA A 130 -12.12 -41.80 5.44
N LEU A 131 -13.06 -41.36 6.28
CA LEU A 131 -12.81 -40.70 7.56
C LEU A 131 -11.99 -41.55 8.54
N LEU A 132 -11.92 -42.86 8.31
CA LEU A 132 -11.26 -43.85 9.19
C LEU A 132 -9.73 -43.95 9.00
N LEU A 133 -9.18 -43.59 7.84
CA LEU A 133 -7.77 -43.82 7.47
C LEU A 133 -6.79 -42.70 7.88
N ILE A 134 -7.28 -41.49 8.10
CA ILE A 134 -6.47 -40.28 8.35
C ILE A 134 -5.71 -40.33 9.69
N GLY A 135 -6.15 -41.17 10.64
CA GLY A 135 -5.53 -41.28 11.96
C GLY A 135 -4.08 -41.80 11.99
N VAL A 136 -3.53 -42.32 10.90
CA VAL A 136 -2.29 -43.13 10.92
C VAL A 136 -1.02 -42.35 10.53
N VAL A 137 -1.11 -41.30 9.73
CA VAL A 137 0.04 -40.69 9.01
C VAL A 137 0.90 -39.75 9.88
N LEU A 138 0.35 -39.18 10.95
CA LEU A 138 1.01 -38.13 11.74
C LEU A 138 2.24 -38.60 12.53
N LEU A 139 2.47 -39.90 12.64
CA LEU A 139 3.53 -40.50 13.45
C LEU A 139 4.94 -40.38 12.84
N LEU A 140 5.06 -40.20 11.51
CA LEU A 140 6.32 -40.45 10.78
C LEU A 140 7.28 -39.26 10.67
N ARG A 141 6.86 -38.04 10.98
CA ARG A 141 7.59 -36.80 10.64
C ARG A 141 8.77 -36.46 11.57
N PHE A 142 8.94 -37.14 12.69
CA PHE A 142 9.80 -36.70 13.79
C PHE A 142 11.30 -37.04 13.65
N ALA A 143 11.70 -37.90 12.71
CA ALA A 143 13.00 -38.58 12.79
C ALA A 143 14.21 -37.92 12.09
N SER A 144 14.09 -36.78 11.39
CA SER A 144 15.04 -36.45 10.30
C SER A 144 16.02 -35.25 10.46
N GLU A 145 16.40 -34.76 11.65
CA GLU A 145 16.84 -33.33 11.77
C GLU A 145 18.26 -32.92 12.34
N TYR A 146 19.36 -33.71 12.45
CA TYR A 146 20.60 -33.24 13.17
C TYR A 146 22.04 -33.67 12.68
N TRP A 147 22.98 -32.78 12.19
CA TRP A 147 24.52 -32.81 12.27
C TRP A 147 25.41 -31.67 11.55
N GLN A 148 26.51 -31.01 12.11
CA GLN A 148 27.61 -30.09 11.48
C GLN A 148 28.98 -29.73 12.29
N VAL A 149 30.03 -28.95 11.74
CA VAL A 149 31.48 -28.64 12.23
C VAL A 149 31.99 -27.11 12.21
N SER A 150 33.18 -26.72 12.83
CA SER A 150 33.68 -25.37 13.38
C SER A 150 34.62 -24.36 12.58
N LEU A 151 35.05 -23.21 13.19
CA LEU A 151 35.32 -21.84 12.61
C LEU A 151 36.78 -21.33 12.35
N GLY A 152 37.79 -21.57 13.21
CA GLY A 152 39.09 -20.85 13.16
C GLY A 152 39.96 -21.12 11.91
N MET A 153 39.99 -22.37 11.44
CA MET A 153 40.69 -22.78 10.21
C MET A 153 40.18 -22.06 8.95
N ARG A 154 38.99 -21.47 9.02
CA ARG A 154 38.38 -20.78 7.89
C ARG A 154 39.07 -19.44 7.61
N LEU A 155 39.46 -18.68 8.64
CA LEU A 155 39.95 -17.31 8.48
C LEU A 155 41.40 -17.22 7.98
N LEU A 156 42.28 -18.11 8.43
CA LEU A 156 43.67 -18.14 7.99
C LEU A 156 43.81 -18.51 6.51
N SER A 157 42.98 -19.44 6.06
CA SER A 157 42.89 -19.85 4.65
C SER A 157 42.48 -18.69 3.74
N ILE A 158 41.60 -17.79 4.23
CA ILE A 158 41.08 -16.65 3.46
C ILE A 158 42.15 -15.57 3.24
N GLY A 159 42.95 -15.24 4.27
CA GLY A 159 43.98 -14.20 4.16
C GLY A 159 45.09 -14.53 3.16
N VAL A 160 45.54 -15.78 3.13
CA VAL A 160 46.58 -16.26 2.20
C VAL A 160 46.10 -16.17 0.75
N VAL A 161 44.84 -16.55 0.50
CA VAL A 161 44.23 -16.45 -0.82
C VAL A 161 44.17 -14.99 -1.29
N GLY A 162 43.90 -14.04 -0.40
CA GLY A 162 43.90 -12.60 -0.72
C GLY A 162 45.25 -12.07 -1.20
N ALA A 163 46.34 -12.41 -0.51
CA ALA A 163 47.70 -11.97 -0.84
C ALA A 163 48.17 -12.47 -2.22
N ILE A 164 47.94 -13.76 -2.50
CA ILE A 164 48.29 -14.38 -3.78
C ILE A 164 47.53 -13.70 -4.92
N THR A 165 46.25 -13.41 -4.70
CA THR A 165 45.39 -12.77 -5.71
C THR A 165 45.89 -11.37 -6.08
N THR A 166 46.30 -10.55 -5.10
CA THR A 166 46.85 -9.20 -5.37
C THR A 166 48.12 -9.24 -6.22
N ALA A 167 49.04 -10.16 -5.90
CA ALA A 167 50.33 -10.29 -6.60
C ALA A 167 50.14 -10.72 -8.07
N ILE A 168 49.22 -11.66 -8.32
CA ILE A 168 48.83 -12.08 -9.67
C ILE A 168 48.26 -10.89 -10.44
N GLY A 169 47.38 -10.11 -9.81
CA GLY A 169 46.80 -8.92 -10.42
C GLY A 169 47.85 -7.87 -10.83
N TYR A 170 48.89 -7.64 -10.01
CA TYR A 170 49.98 -6.71 -10.36
C TYR A 170 50.77 -7.16 -11.58
N TRP A 171 51.16 -8.43 -11.61
CA TRP A 171 51.93 -9.01 -12.72
C TRP A 171 51.16 -8.97 -14.05
N LEU A 172 49.84 -9.11 -13.99
CA LEU A 172 48.96 -9.12 -15.17
C LEU A 172 48.70 -7.73 -15.78
N GLY A 173 49.10 -6.66 -15.09
CA GLY A 173 48.89 -5.26 -15.49
C GLY A 173 49.49 -4.89 -16.85
N ASN A 174 50.60 -5.54 -17.25
CA ASN A 174 51.25 -5.29 -18.54
C ASN A 174 50.52 -5.95 -19.73
N ARG A 175 49.59 -6.87 -19.49
CA ARG A 175 48.86 -7.60 -20.53
C ARG A 175 47.41 -7.15 -20.67
N ASN A 176 46.69 -7.00 -19.56
CA ASN A 176 45.28 -6.57 -19.56
C ASN A 176 44.96 -5.74 -18.32
N LEU A 177 45.02 -4.42 -18.47
CA LEU A 177 44.89 -3.45 -17.38
C LEU A 177 43.57 -3.58 -16.61
N ARG A 178 42.43 -3.71 -17.30
CA ARG A 178 41.10 -3.76 -16.66
C ARG A 178 40.92 -5.02 -15.80
N PHE A 179 41.37 -6.16 -16.31
CA PHE A 179 41.30 -7.43 -15.58
C PHE A 179 42.32 -7.45 -14.42
N ALA A 180 43.53 -6.95 -14.65
CA ALA A 180 44.55 -6.79 -13.62
C ALA A 180 44.07 -5.95 -12.43
N VAL A 181 43.45 -4.79 -12.70
CA VAL A 181 42.89 -3.89 -11.69
C VAL A 181 41.77 -4.56 -10.88
N ALA A 182 40.89 -5.31 -11.53
CA ALA A 182 39.82 -6.05 -10.83
C ALA A 182 40.39 -7.11 -9.88
N VAL A 183 41.36 -7.91 -10.34
CA VAL A 183 42.02 -8.96 -9.54
C VAL A 183 42.83 -8.35 -8.39
N GLN A 184 43.56 -7.25 -8.63
CA GLN A 184 44.25 -6.49 -7.58
C GLN A 184 43.25 -6.01 -6.53
N GLY A 185 42.12 -5.44 -6.96
CA GLY A 185 41.12 -4.90 -6.05
C GLY A 185 40.51 -5.97 -5.12
N VAL A 186 40.20 -7.15 -5.65
CA VAL A 186 39.69 -8.28 -4.85
C VAL A 186 40.72 -8.75 -3.82
N GLY A 187 41.97 -8.95 -4.24
CA GLY A 187 43.01 -9.37 -3.31
C GLY A 187 43.27 -8.36 -2.18
N LEU A 188 43.31 -7.07 -2.52
CA LEU A 188 43.50 -5.98 -1.55
C LEU A 188 42.33 -5.87 -0.55
N ALA A 189 41.09 -6.05 -1.01
CA ALA A 189 39.90 -6.07 -0.15
C ALA A 189 39.89 -7.26 0.83
N VAL A 190 40.28 -8.46 0.36
CA VAL A 190 40.37 -9.67 1.20
C VAL A 190 41.43 -9.51 2.29
N ILE A 191 42.58 -8.93 1.96
CA ILE A 191 43.64 -8.66 2.94
C ILE A 191 43.17 -7.64 3.98
N PHE A 192 42.56 -6.54 3.53
CA PHE A 192 42.01 -5.50 4.41
C PHE A 192 40.98 -6.07 5.40
N LEU A 193 40.00 -6.83 4.90
CA LEU A 193 38.94 -7.41 5.72
C LEU A 193 39.48 -8.47 6.68
N THR A 194 40.39 -9.35 6.21
CA THR A 194 41.00 -10.37 7.06
C THR A 194 41.79 -9.75 8.20
N LEU A 195 42.51 -8.64 7.95
CA LEU A 195 43.29 -7.93 8.96
C LEU A 195 42.39 -7.31 10.04
N ILE A 196 41.24 -6.75 9.64
CA ILE A 196 40.21 -6.24 10.55
C ILE A 196 39.58 -7.37 11.38
N PHE A 197 39.21 -8.48 10.75
CA PHE A 197 38.63 -9.63 11.45
C PHE A 197 39.62 -10.30 12.40
N ALA A 198 40.90 -10.33 12.02
CA ALA A 198 41.97 -10.81 12.89
C ALA A 198 42.14 -9.89 14.11
N TYR A 199 42.07 -8.57 13.94
CA TYR A 199 42.04 -7.65 15.08
C TYR A 199 40.77 -7.83 15.94
N HIS A 200 39.60 -8.01 15.33
CA HIS A 200 38.34 -8.18 16.04
C HIS A 200 38.30 -9.44 16.91
N PHE A 201 38.70 -10.59 16.36
CA PHE A 201 38.74 -11.86 17.09
C PHE A 201 39.96 -11.98 18.00
N LEU A 202 40.64 -10.86 18.29
CA LEU A 202 41.81 -10.79 19.17
C LEU A 202 42.98 -11.68 18.70
N LEU A 203 43.08 -11.96 17.40
CA LEU A 203 44.29 -12.56 16.81
C LEU A 203 45.41 -11.50 16.70
N ILE A 204 45.09 -10.21 16.60
CA ILE A 204 46.04 -9.08 16.60
C ILE A 204 45.76 -8.18 17.82
N ASN A 205 46.70 -8.12 18.76
CA ASN A 205 46.49 -7.50 20.08
C ASN A 205 46.86 -6.00 20.19
N SER A 206 47.35 -5.33 19.13
CA SER A 206 47.81 -3.92 19.19
C SER A 206 47.18 -3.03 18.11
N VAL A 207 46.57 -1.91 18.53
CA VAL A 207 45.93 -0.91 17.66
C VAL A 207 46.94 -0.20 16.76
N ILE A 208 48.09 0.21 17.32
CA ILE A 208 49.14 0.92 16.57
C ILE A 208 49.66 0.03 15.43
N MET A 209 49.83 -1.27 15.71
CA MET A 209 50.28 -2.23 14.71
C MET A 209 49.24 -2.44 13.60
N ALA A 210 47.95 -2.57 13.95
CA ALA A 210 46.88 -2.66 12.97
C ALA A 210 46.79 -1.39 12.10
N SER A 211 46.89 -0.20 12.70
CA SER A 211 46.83 1.08 12.01
C SER A 211 48.01 1.31 11.05
N VAL A 212 49.24 0.93 11.43
CA VAL A 212 50.42 1.05 10.56
C VAL A 212 50.29 0.11 9.36
N VAL A 213 49.85 -1.14 9.55
CA VAL A 213 49.69 -2.12 8.46
C VAL A 213 48.57 -1.68 7.50
N LEU A 214 47.46 -1.13 8.02
CA LEU A 214 46.37 -0.58 7.21
C LEU A 214 46.78 0.68 6.43
N ALA A 215 47.51 1.62 7.06
CA ALA A 215 48.01 2.81 6.38
C ALA A 215 49.00 2.47 5.25
N GLY A 216 49.87 1.48 5.48
CA GLY A 216 50.75 0.95 4.45
C GLY A 216 49.98 0.38 3.26
N LEU A 217 48.94 -0.42 3.51
CA LEU A 217 48.05 -0.95 2.47
C LEU A 217 47.40 0.17 1.64
N LEU A 218 46.89 1.23 2.30
CA LEU A 218 46.26 2.38 1.65
C LEU A 218 47.20 3.19 0.75
N LEU A 219 48.44 3.42 1.19
CA LEU A 219 49.46 4.10 0.37
C LEU A 219 49.82 3.28 -0.87
N ILE A 220 49.98 1.95 -0.72
CA ILE A 220 50.26 1.03 -1.84
C ILE A 220 49.11 1.07 -2.85
N THR A 221 47.86 1.00 -2.41
CA THR A 221 46.69 1.03 -3.30
C THR A 221 46.54 2.37 -4.04
N THR A 222 46.77 3.49 -3.35
CA THR A 222 46.69 4.84 -3.96
C THR A 222 47.80 5.04 -4.99
N TRP A 223 49.03 4.62 -4.67
CA TRP A 223 50.16 4.65 -5.61
C TRP A 223 49.90 3.80 -6.86
N LEU A 224 49.39 2.58 -6.68
CA LEU A 224 49.01 1.71 -7.80
C LEU A 224 47.94 2.36 -8.69
N SER A 225 46.94 3.01 -8.10
CA SER A 225 45.88 3.71 -8.85
C SER A 225 46.43 4.86 -9.71
N LEU A 226 47.29 5.70 -9.14
CA LEU A 226 47.89 6.83 -9.86
C LEU A 226 48.83 6.36 -10.97
N LYS A 227 49.66 5.34 -10.69
CA LYS A 227 50.58 4.75 -11.68
C LYS A 227 49.83 4.13 -12.86
N GLN A 228 48.72 3.45 -12.59
CA GLN A 228 47.93 2.75 -13.59
C GLN A 228 46.89 3.65 -14.27
N LYS A 229 46.69 4.90 -13.80
CA LYS A 229 45.65 5.84 -14.26
C LYS A 229 44.23 5.26 -14.23
N GLU A 230 43.96 4.37 -13.28
CA GLU A 230 42.69 3.64 -13.17
C GLU A 230 41.95 3.98 -11.88
N ILE A 231 40.69 4.43 -12.03
CA ILE A 231 39.87 4.99 -10.95
C ILE A 231 39.42 3.92 -9.94
N SER A 232 39.26 2.67 -10.36
CA SER A 232 38.73 1.59 -9.52
C SER A 232 39.60 1.30 -8.29
N LEU A 233 40.93 1.41 -8.42
CA LEU A 233 41.85 1.25 -7.29
C LEU A 233 41.80 2.44 -6.32
N ALA A 234 41.60 3.67 -6.81
CA ALA A 234 41.41 4.84 -5.95
C ALA A 234 40.09 4.77 -5.18
N ILE A 235 39.02 4.29 -5.81
CA ILE A 235 37.73 4.06 -5.13
C ILE A 235 37.89 3.03 -4.03
N LEU A 236 38.61 1.94 -4.28
CA LEU A 236 38.89 0.92 -3.26
C LEU A 236 39.73 1.49 -2.12
N ALA A 237 40.82 2.20 -2.43
CA ALA A 237 41.69 2.84 -1.43
C ALA A 237 40.90 3.80 -0.54
N LEU A 238 40.12 4.70 -1.13
CA LEU A 238 39.28 5.65 -0.40
C LEU A 238 38.17 4.95 0.38
N GLY A 239 37.52 3.94 -0.20
CA GLY A 239 36.52 3.13 0.50
C GLY A 239 37.10 2.48 1.77
N MET A 240 38.27 1.88 1.66
CA MET A 240 39.00 1.33 2.81
C MET A 240 39.38 2.41 3.82
N ALA A 241 39.83 3.59 3.37
CA ALA A 241 40.22 4.70 4.24
C ALA A 241 39.03 5.26 5.06
N TYR A 242 37.85 5.40 4.45
CA TYR A 242 36.65 5.86 5.15
C TYR A 242 36.06 4.79 6.08
N LEU A 243 36.09 3.51 5.71
CA LEU A 243 35.54 2.43 6.53
C LEU A 243 36.47 2.00 7.68
N ALA A 244 37.77 2.29 7.60
CA ALA A 244 38.75 1.82 8.58
C ALA A 244 38.41 2.19 10.05
N PRO A 245 38.03 3.43 10.40
CA PRO A 245 37.69 3.78 11.79
C PRO A 245 36.44 3.07 12.34
N LEU A 246 35.55 2.60 11.46
CA LEU A 246 34.26 1.97 11.84
C LEU A 246 34.34 0.46 11.95
N LEU A 247 35.26 -0.15 11.22
CA LEU A 247 35.40 -1.59 11.15
C LEU A 247 36.12 -2.18 12.37
N ILE A 248 36.65 -1.33 13.27
CA ILE A 248 37.35 -1.72 14.50
C ILE A 248 36.31 -1.88 15.63
N PRO A 249 35.88 -3.11 15.99
CA PRO A 249 34.64 -3.28 16.76
C PRO A 249 34.74 -2.90 18.25
N GLN A 250 35.96 -2.69 18.74
CA GLN A 250 36.24 -2.29 20.13
C GLN A 250 36.48 -0.77 20.29
N TYR A 251 36.47 -0.01 19.20
CA TYR A 251 36.70 1.44 19.21
C TYR A 251 35.47 2.17 18.67
N ARG A 252 34.82 2.98 19.51
CA ARG A 252 33.80 3.93 19.04
C ARG A 252 34.49 5.26 18.78
N PRO A 253 34.70 5.67 17.52
CA PRO A 253 35.39 6.92 17.22
C PRO A 253 34.57 8.12 17.70
N ASP A 254 35.21 9.01 18.45
CA ASP A 254 34.64 10.30 18.86
C ASP A 254 34.24 11.13 17.62
N PRO A 255 33.08 11.83 17.60
CA PRO A 255 32.66 12.58 16.42
C PRO A 255 33.68 13.60 15.94
N VAL A 256 34.35 14.33 16.84
CA VAL A 256 35.38 15.30 16.45
C VAL A 256 36.52 14.61 15.71
N PHE A 257 37.05 13.51 16.27
CA PHE A 257 38.11 12.74 15.64
C PHE A 257 37.70 12.25 14.24
N LEU A 258 36.47 11.75 14.09
CA LEU A 258 35.99 11.23 12.81
C LEU A 258 35.84 12.33 11.76
N TRP A 259 35.29 13.50 12.14
CA TRP A 259 35.16 14.67 11.26
C TRP A 259 36.52 15.27 10.86
N GLU A 260 37.49 15.34 11.78
CA GLU A 260 38.87 15.76 11.47
C GLU A 260 39.57 14.76 10.56
N TYR A 261 39.47 13.46 10.86
CA TYR A 261 40.06 12.39 10.05
C TYR A 261 39.51 12.42 8.63
N TYR A 262 38.19 12.54 8.46
CA TYR A 262 37.58 12.64 7.13
C TYR A 262 37.91 13.95 6.43
N LEU A 263 38.10 15.07 7.13
CA LEU A 263 38.61 16.30 6.52
C LEU A 263 39.97 16.07 5.86
N VAL A 264 40.88 15.38 6.54
CA VAL A 264 42.20 15.02 5.99
C VAL A 264 42.06 14.12 4.77
N VAL A 265 41.21 13.09 4.83
CA VAL A 265 40.94 12.22 3.67
C VAL A 265 40.32 13.01 2.52
N ASN A 266 39.38 13.92 2.79
CA ASN A 266 38.74 14.78 1.80
C ASN A 266 39.72 15.78 1.16
N LEU A 267 40.69 16.29 1.92
CA LEU A 267 41.79 17.10 1.38
C LEU A 267 42.69 16.27 0.46
N ALA A 268 42.95 15.00 0.78
CA ALA A 268 43.66 14.09 -0.12
C ALA A 268 42.85 13.82 -1.41
N VAL A 269 41.53 13.64 -1.31
CA VAL A 269 40.62 13.56 -2.47
C VAL A 269 40.69 14.84 -3.30
N ALA A 270 40.69 16.01 -2.66
CA ALA A 270 40.82 17.29 -3.35
C ALA A 270 42.18 17.39 -4.06
N ALA A 271 43.28 16.99 -3.43
CA ALA A 271 44.62 16.95 -4.02
C ALA A 271 44.69 16.02 -5.25
N ILE A 272 44.09 14.84 -5.20
CA ILE A 272 43.97 13.95 -6.36
C ILE A 272 43.15 14.63 -7.47
N ASN A 273 42.04 15.28 -7.10
CA ASN A 273 41.18 15.98 -8.04
C ASN A 273 41.75 17.28 -8.62
N PHE A 274 42.82 17.82 -8.03
CA PHE A 274 43.61 18.89 -8.65
C PHE A 274 44.37 18.39 -9.89
N VAL A 275 44.72 17.10 -9.94
CA VAL A 275 45.53 16.50 -11.00
C VAL A 275 44.66 15.70 -11.99
N GLN A 276 43.64 14.98 -11.51
CA GLN A 276 42.77 14.12 -12.32
C GLN A 276 41.30 14.44 -12.04
N SER A 277 40.47 14.65 -13.08
CA SER A 277 39.05 15.04 -12.94
C SER A 277 38.11 13.86 -12.63
N TRP A 278 38.42 13.06 -11.61
CA TRP A 278 37.64 11.85 -11.30
C TRP A 278 36.41 12.15 -10.43
N LYS A 279 35.28 12.42 -11.08
CA LYS A 279 33.98 12.74 -10.45
C LYS A 279 33.54 11.76 -9.36
N LEU A 280 33.75 10.46 -9.57
CA LEU A 280 33.26 9.42 -8.67
C LEU A 280 33.93 9.48 -7.28
N LEU A 281 35.15 10.03 -7.19
CA LEU A 281 35.83 10.24 -5.91
C LEU A 281 35.12 11.30 -5.05
N ASN A 282 34.63 12.38 -5.66
CA ASN A 282 33.89 13.43 -4.93
C ASN A 282 32.57 12.90 -4.37
N HIS A 283 31.90 12.00 -5.10
CA HIS A 283 30.65 11.37 -4.64
C HIS A 283 30.92 10.44 -3.48
N LEU A 284 31.95 9.58 -3.60
CA LEU A 284 32.37 8.70 -2.51
C LEU A 284 32.73 9.49 -1.25
N ALA A 285 33.51 10.56 -1.40
CA ALA A 285 33.90 11.46 -0.31
C ALA A 285 32.68 12.10 0.37
N PHE A 286 31.74 12.60 -0.43
CA PHE A 286 30.50 13.18 0.07
C PHE A 286 29.66 12.17 0.85
N PHE A 287 29.39 11.01 0.28
CA PHE A 287 28.55 9.99 0.93
C PHE A 287 29.21 9.39 2.17
N ALA A 288 30.53 9.17 2.13
CA ALA A 288 31.26 8.72 3.31
C ALA A 288 31.22 9.77 4.41
N THR A 289 31.45 11.04 4.09
CA THR A 289 31.46 12.11 5.09
C THR A 289 30.06 12.40 5.63
N MET A 290 29.10 12.76 4.78
CA MET A 290 27.75 13.10 5.23
C MET A 290 27.00 11.89 5.79
N GLY A 291 27.26 10.68 5.28
CA GLY A 291 26.63 9.46 5.77
C GLY A 291 27.28 8.96 7.05
N LEU A 292 28.56 8.58 7.00
CA LEU A 292 29.23 7.93 8.12
C LEU A 292 29.56 8.92 9.25
N ALA A 293 30.09 10.10 8.94
CA ALA A 293 30.36 11.14 9.95
C ALA A 293 29.10 11.89 10.39
N GLY A 294 28.13 12.06 9.49
CA GLY A 294 26.82 12.59 9.87
C GLY A 294 26.13 11.69 10.89
N MET A 295 26.20 10.37 10.72
CA MET A 295 25.60 9.40 11.66
C MET A 295 26.24 9.46 13.06
N SER A 296 27.53 9.80 13.17
CA SER A 296 28.19 9.90 14.48
C SER A 296 27.62 11.04 15.34
N LEU A 297 27.10 12.10 14.71
CA LEU A 297 26.47 13.25 15.39
C LEU A 297 25.14 12.91 16.07
N PHE A 298 24.44 11.87 15.60
CA PHE A 298 23.16 11.43 16.17
C PHE A 298 23.31 10.38 17.27
N THR A 299 24.50 9.78 17.40
CA THR A 299 24.75 8.62 18.28
C THR A 299 25.54 8.95 19.53
N HIS A 300 26.21 10.10 19.55
CA HIS A 300 27.04 10.57 20.67
C HIS A 300 26.45 11.86 21.26
N ASP A 301 26.78 12.16 22.51
CA ASP A 301 26.47 13.45 23.12
C ASP A 301 27.52 14.49 22.67
N VAL A 302 27.06 15.54 22.00
CA VAL A 302 27.89 16.48 21.25
C VAL A 302 27.79 17.91 21.82
N GLU A 303 27.07 18.09 22.92
CA GLU A 303 26.66 19.43 23.37
C GLU A 303 27.86 20.34 23.73
N SER A 304 28.94 19.77 24.30
CA SER A 304 30.16 20.51 24.65
C SER A 304 31.04 20.92 23.46
N GLN A 305 30.95 20.20 22.34
CA GLN A 305 31.80 20.39 21.15
C GLN A 305 31.03 20.94 19.93
N ARG A 306 29.75 21.27 20.11
CA ARG A 306 28.80 21.67 19.05
C ARG A 306 29.33 22.75 18.11
N ASN A 307 29.90 23.83 18.65
CA ASN A 307 30.41 24.95 17.84
C ASN A 307 31.63 24.54 16.99
N TYR A 308 32.49 23.68 17.52
CA TYR A 308 33.67 23.20 16.80
C TYR A 308 33.28 22.26 15.66
N LEU A 309 32.32 21.36 15.91
CA LEU A 309 31.78 20.48 14.88
C LEU A 309 31.00 21.23 13.80
N ASP A 310 30.27 22.29 14.17
CA ASP A 310 29.62 23.16 13.18
C ASP A 310 30.66 23.86 12.28
N MET A 311 31.77 24.34 12.86
CA MET A 311 32.88 24.89 12.09
C MET A 311 33.48 23.85 11.12
N LEU A 312 33.72 22.62 11.57
CA LEU A 312 34.19 21.53 10.72
C LEU A 312 33.19 21.20 9.60
N LEU A 313 31.89 21.20 9.88
CA LEU A 313 30.83 21.01 8.90
C LEU A 313 30.85 22.10 7.82
N TRP A 314 30.97 23.36 8.22
CA TRP A 314 31.09 24.48 7.27
C TRP A 314 32.34 24.39 6.40
N LEU A 315 33.46 23.90 6.95
CA LEU A 315 34.68 23.67 6.19
C LEU A 315 34.50 22.58 5.12
N HIS A 316 33.81 21.49 5.46
CA HIS A 316 33.43 20.44 4.50
C HIS A 316 32.47 20.97 3.43
N LEU A 317 31.45 21.73 3.82
CA LEU A 317 30.52 22.40 2.91
C LEU A 317 31.27 23.29 1.91
N ALA A 318 32.18 24.14 2.40
CA ALA A 318 33.01 24.99 1.57
C ALA A 318 33.90 24.18 0.62
N LEU A 319 34.52 23.09 1.11
CA LEU A 319 35.34 22.19 0.30
C LEU A 319 34.53 21.53 -0.83
N PHE A 320 33.33 21.04 -0.55
CA PHE A 320 32.47 20.40 -1.55
C PHE A 320 31.87 21.39 -2.57
N ILE A 321 31.50 22.60 -2.14
CA ILE A 321 31.09 23.69 -3.04
C ILE A 321 32.25 24.05 -3.96
N TRP A 322 33.45 24.20 -3.41
CA TRP A 322 34.66 24.48 -4.16
C TRP A 322 35.00 23.35 -5.16
N LEU A 323 34.95 22.08 -4.73
CA LEU A 323 35.15 20.90 -5.59
C LEU A 323 34.15 20.87 -6.75
N SER A 324 32.88 21.22 -6.50
CA SER A 324 31.83 21.26 -7.51
C SER A 324 32.12 22.30 -8.60
N ILE A 325 32.53 23.51 -8.20
CA ILE A 325 32.93 24.58 -9.13
C ILE A 325 34.20 24.19 -9.89
N ARG A 326 35.21 23.67 -9.19
CA ARG A 326 36.51 23.32 -9.79
C ARG A 326 36.39 22.19 -10.81
N TYR A 327 35.63 21.16 -10.49
CA TYR A 327 35.34 20.07 -11.42
C TYR A 327 34.68 20.60 -12.70
N SER A 328 33.67 21.47 -12.56
CA SER A 328 32.97 22.10 -13.70
C SER A 328 33.91 22.93 -14.59
N GLN A 329 34.88 23.64 -13.99
CA GLN A 329 35.90 24.39 -14.73
C GLN A 329 36.92 23.50 -15.45
N LEU A 330 37.34 22.39 -14.85
CA LEU A 330 38.29 21.45 -15.46
C LEU A 330 37.68 20.74 -16.67
N MET A 331 36.39 20.39 -16.59
CA MET A 331 35.66 19.79 -17.72
C MET A 331 35.57 20.72 -18.93
N LEU A 332 35.36 22.02 -18.71
CA LEU A 332 35.37 23.03 -19.78
C LEU A 332 36.74 23.12 -20.48
N ARG A 333 37.84 23.05 -19.71
CA ARG A 333 39.20 23.12 -20.25
C ARG A 333 39.58 21.90 -21.09
N GLN A 334 39.04 20.73 -20.77
CA GLN A 334 39.36 19.48 -21.46
C GLN A 334 38.61 19.28 -22.79
N LYS A 335 37.73 20.22 -23.23
CA LYS A 335 37.02 20.20 -24.52
C LYS A 335 36.52 18.81 -24.95
N LEU A 336 35.93 18.04 -24.04
CA LEU A 336 35.41 16.71 -24.38
C LEU A 336 34.06 16.83 -25.11
N GLU A 337 34.06 16.44 -26.39
CA GLU A 337 32.92 16.44 -27.33
C GLU A 337 31.79 15.43 -27.01
N LEU A 338 31.64 14.95 -25.77
CA LEU A 338 30.50 14.12 -25.38
C LEU A 338 29.40 14.97 -24.72
N GLN A 339 28.93 15.94 -25.49
CA GLN A 339 27.62 16.55 -25.30
C GLN A 339 26.56 15.44 -25.37
N ARG A 340 25.97 15.08 -24.22
CA ARG A 340 24.53 14.78 -24.02
C ARG A 340 24.25 13.86 -22.81
N TYR A 341 25.25 13.19 -22.22
CA TYR A 341 25.02 12.24 -21.11
C TYR A 341 25.66 12.58 -19.73
N VAL A 342 26.40 13.68 -19.59
CA VAL A 342 27.08 13.99 -18.30
C VAL A 342 26.15 14.59 -17.21
N SER A 343 24.88 14.85 -17.50
CA SER A 343 24.07 15.83 -16.73
C SER A 343 23.18 15.31 -15.59
N ILE A 344 23.19 14.03 -15.20
CA ILE A 344 22.36 13.58 -14.04
C ILE A 344 23.14 13.51 -12.73
N LEU A 345 24.40 13.04 -12.77
CA LEU A 345 25.16 12.83 -11.54
C LEU A 345 25.80 14.13 -10.99
N ASP A 346 25.96 15.19 -11.81
CA ASP A 346 26.47 16.50 -11.31
C ASP A 346 25.40 17.25 -10.51
N VAL A 347 24.14 17.13 -10.94
CA VAL A 347 22.99 17.72 -10.26
C VAL A 347 22.86 17.12 -8.86
N GLY A 348 23.07 15.81 -8.71
CA GLY A 348 23.05 15.12 -7.42
C GLY A 348 23.94 15.81 -6.38
N LEU A 349 25.24 15.96 -6.65
CA LEU A 349 26.18 16.54 -5.69
C LEU A 349 25.89 18.02 -5.39
N ILE A 350 25.53 18.81 -6.41
CA ILE A 350 25.23 20.25 -6.28
C ILE A 350 24.05 20.50 -5.33
N PHE A 351 23.02 19.66 -5.40
CA PHE A 351 21.84 19.80 -4.54
C PHE A 351 21.99 19.04 -3.21
N SER A 352 22.67 17.89 -3.18
CA SER A 352 22.83 17.08 -1.97
C SER A 352 23.73 17.76 -0.94
N VAL A 353 24.87 18.35 -1.33
CA VAL A 353 25.80 19.04 -0.41
C VAL A 353 25.09 20.08 0.48
N PRO A 354 24.38 21.07 -0.07
CA PRO A 354 23.68 22.07 0.71
C PRO A 354 22.53 21.51 1.53
N VAL A 355 21.76 20.56 0.99
CA VAL A 355 20.62 19.98 1.70
C VAL A 355 21.10 19.19 2.93
N PHE A 356 22.00 18.23 2.73
CA PHE A 356 22.55 17.42 3.83
C PHE A 356 23.35 18.27 4.82
N GLY A 357 24.17 19.20 4.33
CA GLY A 357 24.95 20.07 5.21
C GLY A 357 24.06 21.00 6.04
N PHE A 358 23.01 21.58 5.46
CA PHE A 358 22.06 22.39 6.24
C PHE A 358 21.25 21.54 7.21
N THR A 359 20.88 20.31 6.86
CA THR A 359 20.21 19.37 7.78
C THR A 359 21.09 19.04 8.99
N LEU A 360 22.38 18.77 8.79
CA LEU A 360 23.32 18.50 9.88
C LEU A 360 23.56 19.75 10.74
N HIS A 361 23.71 20.92 10.11
CA HIS A 361 23.77 22.20 10.82
C HIS A 361 22.51 22.40 11.67
N ALA A 362 21.35 22.10 11.11
CA ALA A 362 20.08 22.25 11.81
C ALA A 362 19.94 21.29 12.98
N SER A 363 20.50 20.07 12.87
CA SER A 363 20.58 19.14 13.99
C SER A 363 21.49 19.65 15.10
N LEU A 364 22.66 20.20 14.76
CA LEU A 364 23.59 20.77 15.73
C LEU A 364 22.98 21.99 16.43
N MET A 365 22.37 22.91 15.67
CA MET A 365 21.88 24.20 16.15
C MET A 365 20.37 24.23 16.43
N HIS A 366 19.73 23.08 16.64
CA HIS A 366 18.28 22.95 16.80
C HIS A 366 17.68 23.86 17.89
N GLN A 367 18.44 24.18 18.93
CA GLN A 367 18.01 25.06 20.03
C GLN A 367 17.97 26.56 19.65
N SER A 368 18.62 26.97 18.56
CA SER A 368 18.76 28.37 18.16
C SER A 368 18.10 28.67 16.82
N SER A 369 16.87 29.18 16.87
CA SER A 369 16.15 29.71 15.69
C SER A 369 16.97 30.82 14.98
N HIS A 370 17.71 31.62 15.74
CA HIS A 370 18.60 32.64 15.18
C HIS A 370 19.76 32.05 14.35
N ALA A 371 20.40 30.97 14.83
CA ALA A 371 21.46 30.32 14.06
C ALA A 371 20.93 29.70 12.76
N LEU A 372 19.78 29.02 12.83
CA LEU A 372 19.13 28.39 11.68
C LEU A 372 18.73 29.40 10.60
N THR A 373 18.12 30.52 11.01
CA THR A 373 17.71 31.60 10.10
C THR A 373 18.90 32.27 9.44
N LEU A 374 19.96 32.54 10.21
CA LEU A 374 21.17 33.17 9.71
C LEU A 374 21.94 32.23 8.76
N ALA A 375 21.99 30.93 9.04
CA ALA A 375 22.56 29.94 8.13
C ALA A 375 21.77 29.82 6.81
N ALA A 376 20.43 29.80 6.87
CA ALA A 376 19.59 29.78 5.67
C ALA A 376 19.76 31.06 4.85
N ALA A 377 19.77 32.23 5.49
CA ALA A 377 20.03 33.51 4.83
C ALA A 377 21.44 33.58 4.23
N GLY A 378 22.46 33.07 4.95
CA GLY A 378 23.84 32.99 4.49
C GLY A 378 23.99 32.11 3.25
N LEU A 379 23.41 30.91 3.26
CA LEU A 379 23.42 30.02 2.08
C LEU A 379 22.66 30.65 0.91
N ALA A 380 21.49 31.27 1.15
CA ALA A 380 20.75 31.97 0.11
C ALA A 380 21.59 33.09 -0.55
N ALA A 381 22.29 33.88 0.26
CA ALA A 381 23.19 34.93 -0.21
C ALA A 381 24.40 34.39 -0.97
N VAL A 382 25.04 33.32 -0.47
CA VAL A 382 26.20 32.67 -1.13
C VAL A 382 25.80 32.11 -2.49
N TYR A 383 24.70 31.35 -2.58
CA TYR A 383 24.25 30.78 -3.85
C TYR A 383 23.76 31.85 -4.84
N PHE A 384 23.10 32.90 -4.35
CA PHE A 384 22.76 34.05 -5.19
C PHE A 384 24.03 34.76 -5.71
N GLY A 385 25.02 35.00 -4.85
CA GLY A 385 26.32 35.58 -5.22
C GLY A 385 27.07 34.72 -6.24
N LEU A 386 27.12 33.41 -6.04
CA LEU A 386 27.69 32.46 -7.00
C LEU A 386 26.95 32.48 -8.34
N THR A 387 25.62 32.59 -8.33
CA THR A 387 24.80 32.72 -9.54
C THR A 387 25.18 33.97 -10.33
N VAL A 388 25.32 35.11 -9.65
CA VAL A 388 25.73 36.38 -10.26
C VAL A 388 27.16 36.27 -10.78
N TRP A 389 28.08 35.70 -10.01
CA TRP A 389 29.50 35.54 -10.39
C TRP A 389 29.67 34.65 -11.63
N ILE A 390 28.99 33.49 -11.69
CA ILE A 390 29.01 32.60 -12.85
C ILE A 390 28.44 33.32 -14.08
N ARG A 391 27.30 34.02 -13.93
CA ARG A 391 26.67 34.76 -15.04
C ARG A 391 27.58 35.84 -15.61
N GLN A 392 28.40 36.48 -14.77
CA GLN A 392 29.30 37.56 -15.19
C GLN A 392 30.63 37.05 -15.76
N ARG A 393 31.25 36.02 -15.17
CA ARG A 393 32.62 35.61 -15.53
C ARG A 393 32.72 34.32 -16.34
N GLN A 394 31.71 33.46 -16.30
CA GLN A 394 31.74 32.11 -16.88
C GLN A 394 30.39 31.77 -17.52
N ALA A 395 30.00 32.52 -18.55
CA ALA A 395 28.70 32.37 -19.24
C ALA A 395 28.46 30.94 -19.79
N GLU A 396 29.53 30.21 -20.10
CA GLU A 396 29.51 28.81 -20.54
C GLU A 396 28.95 27.84 -19.46
N LEU A 397 28.95 28.24 -18.17
CA LEU A 397 28.39 27.48 -17.05
C LEU A 397 26.97 27.92 -16.66
N SER A 398 26.19 28.45 -17.60
CA SER A 398 24.83 28.95 -17.34
C SER A 398 23.88 27.93 -16.68
N LEU A 399 24.09 26.63 -16.92
CA LEU A 399 23.32 25.56 -16.26
C LEU A 399 23.60 25.50 -14.75
N LEU A 400 24.87 25.59 -14.34
CA LEU A 400 25.28 25.61 -12.93
C LEU A 400 24.72 26.85 -12.21
N GLY A 401 24.74 28.00 -12.88
CA GLY A 401 24.12 29.23 -12.36
C GLY A 401 22.62 29.10 -12.15
N LYS A 402 21.89 28.42 -13.06
CA LYS A 402 20.44 28.14 -12.87
C LYS A 402 20.19 27.24 -11.65
N SER A 403 21.03 26.22 -11.43
CA SER A 403 20.93 25.34 -10.26
C SER A 403 21.16 26.10 -8.94
N PHE A 404 22.16 26.99 -8.88
CA PHE A 404 22.39 27.84 -7.71
C PHE A 404 21.26 28.85 -7.47
N MET A 405 20.61 29.37 -8.51
CA MET A 405 19.44 30.24 -8.34
C MET A 405 18.26 29.52 -7.68
N ILE A 406 17.98 28.28 -8.10
CA ILE A 406 16.94 27.45 -7.52
C ILE A 406 17.22 27.24 -6.04
N LEU A 407 18.47 26.92 -5.71
CA LEU A 407 18.89 26.67 -4.33
C LEU A 407 18.85 27.94 -3.46
N ALA A 408 19.23 29.10 -4.01
CA ALA A 408 19.08 30.39 -3.33
C ALA A 408 17.62 30.70 -2.99
N THR A 409 16.71 30.41 -3.93
CA THR A 409 15.26 30.59 -3.72
C THR A 409 14.72 29.63 -2.67
N ALA A 410 15.17 28.37 -2.67
CA ALA A 410 14.80 27.37 -1.68
C ALA A 410 15.23 27.79 -0.26
N PHE A 411 16.48 28.22 -0.07
CA PHE A 411 16.95 28.70 1.24
C PHE A 411 16.27 30.00 1.66
N PHE A 412 15.97 30.90 0.72
CA PHE A 412 15.22 32.12 1.00
C PHE A 412 13.81 31.80 1.54
N ALA A 413 13.13 30.82 0.95
CA ALA A 413 11.81 30.38 1.42
C ALA A 413 11.83 29.79 2.84
N LEU A 414 12.97 29.28 3.32
CA LEU A 414 13.14 28.75 4.68
C LEU A 414 13.32 29.84 5.75
N ILE A 415 13.70 31.07 5.38
CA ILE A 415 14.02 32.13 6.34
C ILE A 415 12.83 32.48 7.24
N PHE A 416 11.66 32.74 6.66
CA PHE A 416 10.47 33.13 7.43
C PHE A 416 9.93 32.00 8.34
N PRO A 417 9.77 30.76 7.85
CA PRO A 417 9.48 29.59 8.68
C PRO A 417 10.39 29.46 9.91
N LEU A 418 11.70 29.54 9.71
CA LEU A 418 12.69 29.37 10.77
C LEU A 418 12.69 30.53 11.77
N ALA A 419 12.25 31.73 11.36
CA ALA A 419 12.27 32.94 12.19
C ALA A 419 11.05 33.10 13.10
N LYS A 420 9.87 32.63 12.68
CA LYS A 420 8.60 32.88 13.39
C LYS A 420 7.97 31.65 14.04
N GLY A 421 8.53 30.46 13.79
CA GLY A 421 8.13 29.22 14.47
C GLY A 421 7.18 28.34 13.66
N ALA A 422 6.91 27.15 14.20
CA ALA A 422 6.31 26.03 13.50
C ALA A 422 4.96 26.38 12.82
N HIS A 423 4.01 27.02 13.50
CA HIS A 423 2.68 27.29 12.93
C HIS A 423 2.69 28.21 11.69
N TRP A 424 3.67 29.13 11.59
CA TRP A 424 3.84 29.99 10.42
C TRP A 424 4.40 29.26 9.19
N THR A 425 5.03 28.11 9.37
CA THR A 425 5.58 27.32 8.25
C THR A 425 4.45 26.77 7.39
N SER A 426 3.46 26.15 8.04
CA SER A 426 2.24 25.64 7.40
C SER A 426 1.49 26.76 6.69
N LEU A 427 1.20 27.86 7.38
CA LEU A 427 0.43 28.96 6.83
C LEU A 427 1.13 29.66 5.66
N GLY A 428 2.44 29.93 5.79
CA GLY A 428 3.23 30.59 4.76
C GLY A 428 3.28 29.78 3.46
N TRP A 429 3.50 28.47 3.57
CA TRP A 429 3.52 27.56 2.43
C TRP A 429 2.15 27.38 1.79
N VAL A 430 1.06 27.37 2.57
CA VAL A 430 -0.30 27.25 2.02
C VAL A 430 -0.66 28.50 1.21
N ILE A 431 -0.36 29.70 1.72
CA ILE A 431 -0.65 30.96 1.03
C ILE A 431 0.17 31.07 -0.27
N GLN A 432 1.47 30.82 -0.19
CA GLN A 432 2.36 30.85 -1.36
C GLN A 432 1.98 29.77 -2.39
N GLY A 433 1.66 28.56 -1.93
CA GLY A 433 1.29 27.44 -2.79
C GLY A 433 0.00 27.70 -3.54
N THR A 434 -1.02 28.20 -2.84
CA THR A 434 -2.29 28.61 -3.46
C THR A 434 -2.09 29.75 -4.44
N ALA A 435 -1.30 30.79 -4.11
CA ALA A 435 -1.03 31.89 -5.04
C ALA A 435 -0.37 31.40 -6.34
N LEU A 436 0.62 30.49 -6.24
CA LEU A 436 1.29 29.90 -7.39
C LEU A 436 0.38 28.98 -8.22
N ILE A 437 -0.58 28.30 -7.59
CA ILE A 437 -1.60 27.49 -8.28
C ILE A 437 -2.59 28.40 -9.00
N VAL A 438 -3.14 29.42 -8.33
CA VAL A 438 -4.06 30.39 -8.94
C VAL A 438 -3.40 31.02 -10.16
N TRP A 439 -2.19 31.55 -10.00
CA TRP A 439 -1.40 32.11 -11.10
C TRP A 439 -1.09 31.07 -12.19
N GLY A 440 -0.67 29.87 -11.79
CA GLY A 440 -0.32 28.79 -12.73
C GLY A 440 -1.49 28.31 -13.57
N VAL A 441 -2.71 28.33 -13.01
CA VAL A 441 -3.95 27.95 -13.70
C VAL A 441 -4.45 29.10 -14.59
N THR A 442 -4.41 30.36 -14.12
CA THR A 442 -4.87 31.52 -14.91
C THR A 442 -3.94 31.80 -16.10
N GLU A 443 -2.63 31.80 -15.87
CA GLU A 443 -1.61 32.16 -16.89
C GLU A 443 -1.06 30.94 -17.66
N ARG A 444 -1.58 29.74 -17.39
CA ARG A 444 -1.16 28.45 -18.02
C ARG A 444 0.32 28.08 -17.85
N TYR A 445 1.00 28.63 -16.85
CA TYR A 445 2.39 28.29 -16.52
C TYR A 445 2.48 27.01 -15.66
N ARG A 446 2.77 25.88 -16.33
CA ARG A 446 2.85 24.55 -15.70
C ARG A 446 3.86 24.46 -14.55
N PHE A 447 4.99 25.16 -14.67
CA PHE A 447 6.05 25.11 -13.66
C PHE A 447 5.61 25.77 -12.34
N SER A 448 4.93 26.92 -12.42
CA SER A 448 4.34 27.60 -11.26
C SER A 448 3.37 26.68 -10.53
N ARG A 449 2.50 25.99 -11.28
CA ARG A 449 1.52 25.06 -10.71
C ARG A 449 2.17 23.90 -9.96
N ILE A 450 3.20 23.26 -10.55
CA ILE A 450 3.91 22.12 -9.91
C ILE A 450 4.59 22.57 -8.61
N ILE A 451 5.21 23.74 -8.61
CA ILE A 451 5.82 24.30 -7.39
C ILE A 451 4.73 24.59 -6.35
N GLY A 452 3.61 25.17 -6.77
CA GLY A 452 2.48 25.46 -5.88
C GLY A 452 1.88 24.19 -5.26
N GLU A 453 1.67 23.13 -6.06
CA GLU A 453 1.24 21.81 -5.57
C GLU A 453 2.26 21.23 -4.56
N ALA A 454 3.56 21.27 -4.88
CA ALA A 454 4.61 20.80 -3.97
C ALA A 454 4.61 21.57 -2.63
N LEU A 455 4.41 22.89 -2.69
CA LEU A 455 4.37 23.74 -1.50
C LEU A 455 3.13 23.48 -0.64
N LEU A 456 1.97 23.22 -1.26
CA LEU A 456 0.77 22.79 -0.54
C LEU A 456 0.95 21.42 0.13
N PHE A 457 1.69 20.49 -0.48
CA PHE A 457 2.03 19.22 0.18
C PHE A 457 2.96 19.44 1.38
N CYS A 458 3.99 20.27 1.25
CA CYS A 458 4.85 20.64 2.37
C CYS A 458 4.05 21.30 3.50
N SER A 459 3.11 22.18 3.15
CA SER A 459 2.21 22.87 4.08
C SER A 459 1.32 21.89 4.85
N ALA A 460 0.68 20.95 4.14
CA ALA A 460 -0.12 19.90 4.77
C ALA A 460 0.72 18.97 5.66
N GLY A 461 1.96 18.67 5.26
CA GLY A 461 2.91 17.93 6.08
C GLY A 461 3.28 18.67 7.38
N ALA A 462 3.49 19.99 7.31
CA ALA A 462 3.74 20.83 8.49
C ALA A 462 2.51 20.90 9.42
N LEU A 463 1.31 21.03 8.85
CA LEU A 463 0.05 20.96 9.60
C LEU A 463 -0.11 19.60 10.30
N PHE A 464 0.20 18.50 9.61
CA PHE A 464 0.17 17.16 10.19
C PHE A 464 1.17 17.00 11.33
N PHE A 465 2.40 17.52 11.16
CA PHE A 465 3.42 17.48 12.20
C PHE A 465 2.98 18.23 13.47
N GLN A 466 2.37 19.42 13.34
CA GLN A 466 1.83 20.18 14.48
C GLN A 466 0.75 19.44 15.25
N ILE A 467 -0.14 18.75 14.52
CA ILE A 467 -1.16 17.90 15.15
C ILE A 467 -0.50 16.78 15.94
N TRP A 468 0.57 16.18 15.40
CA TRP A 468 1.26 15.07 16.04
C TRP A 468 2.11 15.50 17.24
N SER A 469 2.65 16.72 17.23
CA SER A 469 3.41 17.29 18.34
C SER A 469 2.53 17.84 19.46
N ASP A 470 1.21 17.62 19.41
CA ASP A 470 0.20 18.19 20.32
C ASP A 470 0.34 19.72 20.50
N GLU A 471 0.88 20.41 19.49
CA GLU A 471 0.95 21.86 19.50
C GLU A 471 -0.41 22.44 19.10
N ILE A 472 -0.92 23.39 19.89
CA ILE A 472 -2.19 24.05 19.61
C ILE A 472 -2.03 24.83 18.31
N PHE A 473 -2.73 24.39 17.26
CA PHE A 473 -2.80 25.13 16.02
C PHE A 473 -3.82 26.27 16.18
N PRO A 474 -3.40 27.55 16.12
CA PRO A 474 -4.30 28.66 16.44
C PRO A 474 -5.55 28.66 15.56
N THR A 475 -6.73 28.87 16.17
CA THR A 475 -8.03 28.87 15.48
C THR A 475 -8.06 29.76 14.23
N LEU A 476 -7.52 30.97 14.34
CA LEU A 476 -7.43 31.91 13.22
C LEU A 476 -6.59 31.34 12.07
N SER A 477 -5.44 30.74 12.38
CA SER A 477 -4.56 30.12 11.39
C SER A 477 -5.24 28.94 10.69
N ALA A 478 -6.03 28.14 11.42
CA ALA A 478 -6.85 27.07 10.83
C ALA A 478 -7.98 27.58 9.93
N CYS A 479 -8.66 28.66 10.29
CA CYS A 479 -9.68 29.27 9.44
C CYS A 479 -9.05 29.77 8.12
N ILE A 480 -7.91 30.47 8.21
CA ILE A 480 -7.19 30.95 7.02
C ILE A 480 -6.71 29.77 6.17
N TYR A 481 -6.11 28.75 6.79
CA TYR A 481 -5.64 27.55 6.08
C TYR A 481 -6.79 26.88 5.30
N THR A 482 -7.93 26.68 5.95
CA THR A 482 -9.12 26.07 5.35
C THR A 482 -9.61 26.84 4.13
N LEU A 483 -9.71 28.17 4.25
CA LEU A 483 -10.16 29.04 3.18
C LEU A 483 -9.20 29.00 1.98
N VAL A 484 -7.91 29.22 2.25
CA VAL A 484 -6.86 29.29 1.23
C VAL A 484 -6.69 27.95 0.51
N GLN A 485 -6.77 26.83 1.23
CA GLN A 485 -6.70 25.50 0.66
C GLN A 485 -7.94 25.16 -0.17
N SER A 486 -9.14 25.55 0.27
CA SER A 486 -10.38 25.38 -0.49
C SER A 486 -10.36 26.16 -1.81
N VAL A 487 -9.75 27.36 -1.81
CA VAL A 487 -9.53 28.14 -3.04
C VAL A 487 -8.59 27.41 -3.99
N ALA A 488 -7.48 26.83 -3.51
CA ALA A 488 -6.58 26.05 -4.36
C ALA A 488 -7.29 24.85 -5.00
N VAL A 489 -8.07 24.09 -4.22
CA VAL A 489 -8.86 22.95 -4.73
C VAL A 489 -9.85 23.42 -5.80
N TYR A 490 -10.54 24.53 -5.59
CA TYR A 490 -11.47 25.10 -6.57
C TYR A 490 -10.81 25.45 -7.91
N PHE A 491 -9.61 26.04 -7.90
CA PHE A 491 -8.86 26.35 -9.12
C PHE A 491 -8.24 25.11 -9.79
N LEU A 492 -7.78 24.13 -9.01
CA LEU A 492 -7.28 22.87 -9.55
C LEU A 492 -8.38 22.09 -10.29
N LEU A 493 -9.62 22.11 -9.78
CA LEU A 493 -10.79 21.54 -10.46
C LEU A 493 -11.10 22.23 -11.80
N GLN A 494 -10.72 23.49 -12.01
CA GLN A 494 -10.93 24.18 -13.30
C GLN A 494 -9.96 23.73 -14.39
N ASP A 495 -8.76 23.28 -14.03
CA ASP A 495 -7.70 22.89 -14.98
C ASP A 495 -7.85 21.45 -15.50
N THR A 496 -8.82 20.69 -14.98
CA THR A 496 -9.08 19.28 -15.37
C THR A 496 -9.87 19.12 -16.68
N ARG A 497 -9.76 20.07 -17.62
CA ARG A 497 -10.51 20.04 -18.90
C ARG A 497 -10.14 18.89 -19.83
N THR A 498 -8.97 18.26 -19.65
CA THR A 498 -8.54 17.09 -20.45
C THR A 498 -8.56 15.83 -19.59
N PRO A 499 -8.98 14.67 -20.14
CA PRO A 499 -9.15 13.45 -19.37
C PRO A 499 -7.84 12.96 -18.73
N GLU A 500 -6.70 13.12 -19.41
CA GLU A 500 -5.39 12.74 -18.88
C GLU A 500 -4.97 13.60 -17.68
N ARG A 501 -5.21 14.92 -17.76
CA ARG A 501 -4.92 15.83 -16.64
C ARG A 501 -5.84 15.59 -15.47
N ARG A 502 -7.11 15.26 -15.73
CA ARG A 502 -8.09 14.94 -14.69
C ARG A 502 -7.63 13.76 -13.84
N VAL A 503 -7.22 12.64 -14.46
CA VAL A 503 -6.74 11.46 -13.72
C VAL A 503 -5.54 11.80 -12.83
N ALA A 504 -4.62 12.61 -13.32
CA ALA A 504 -3.43 13.02 -12.57
C ALA A 504 -3.72 14.03 -11.44
N ALA A 505 -4.82 14.78 -11.53
CA ALA A 505 -5.20 15.81 -10.57
C ALA A 505 -6.09 15.29 -9.43
N ILE A 506 -6.74 14.13 -9.58
CA ILE A 506 -7.61 13.54 -8.53
C ILE A 506 -6.89 13.41 -7.17
N PRO A 507 -5.68 12.82 -7.06
CA PRO A 507 -5.01 12.67 -5.76
C PRO A 507 -4.68 14.00 -5.05
N PRO A 508 -4.01 14.99 -5.67
CA PRO A 508 -3.71 16.25 -4.98
C PRO A 508 -4.98 17.03 -4.62
N ILE A 509 -5.97 17.09 -5.51
CA ILE A 509 -7.25 17.77 -5.22
C ILE A 509 -7.92 17.14 -4.00
N SER A 510 -8.02 15.80 -3.97
CA SER A 510 -8.63 15.08 -2.86
C SER A 510 -7.87 15.29 -1.56
N PHE A 511 -6.54 15.21 -1.59
CA PHE A 511 -5.69 15.40 -0.42
C PHE A 511 -5.82 16.83 0.16
N PHE A 512 -5.76 17.84 -0.70
CA PHE A 512 -5.88 19.23 -0.27
C PHE A 512 -7.29 19.55 0.27
N LEU A 513 -8.33 18.98 -0.33
CA LEU A 513 -9.70 19.09 0.18
C LEU A 513 -9.83 18.44 1.56
N ALA A 514 -9.28 17.25 1.77
CA ALA A 514 -9.27 16.59 3.08
C ALA A 514 -8.54 17.43 4.14
N SER A 515 -7.37 17.99 3.82
CA SER A 515 -6.64 18.89 4.74
C SER A 515 -7.44 20.14 5.09
N ALA A 516 -8.12 20.74 4.12
CA ALA A 516 -8.98 21.91 4.36
C ALA A 516 -10.15 21.57 5.30
N LEU A 517 -10.84 20.47 5.04
CA LEU A 517 -11.97 20.02 5.87
C LEU A 517 -11.50 19.69 7.30
N TYR A 518 -10.33 19.06 7.46
CA TYR A 518 -9.75 18.80 8.76
C TYR A 518 -9.48 20.09 9.53
N SER A 519 -8.72 21.04 8.95
CA SER A 519 -8.38 22.29 9.64
C SER A 519 -9.63 23.10 10.01
N GLY A 520 -10.63 23.13 9.12
CA GLY A 520 -11.86 23.89 9.34
C GLY A 520 -12.71 23.28 10.43
N SER A 521 -12.78 21.95 10.47
CA SER A 521 -13.46 21.23 11.54
C SER A 521 -12.79 21.41 12.89
N ALA A 522 -11.45 21.40 12.95
CA ALA A 522 -10.70 21.60 14.18
C ALA A 522 -10.95 23.01 14.75
N ALA A 523 -10.86 24.05 13.92
CA ALA A 523 -11.15 25.42 14.33
C ALA A 523 -12.60 25.58 14.82
N SER A 524 -13.57 25.03 14.11
CA SER A 524 -14.98 25.16 14.48
C SER A 524 -15.29 24.47 15.80
N VAL A 525 -14.78 23.25 16.00
CA VAL A 525 -14.95 22.51 17.26
C VAL A 525 -14.34 23.28 18.44
N GLU A 526 -13.24 23.98 18.22
CA GLU A 526 -12.62 24.83 19.24
C GLU A 526 -13.45 26.10 19.53
N ILE A 527 -13.90 26.79 18.48
CA ILE A 527 -14.73 28.01 18.57
C ILE A 527 -16.05 27.74 19.31
N PHE A 528 -16.71 26.62 19.04
CA PHE A 528 -17.99 26.25 19.65
C PHE A 528 -17.85 25.46 20.96
N HIS A 529 -16.63 25.30 21.48
CA HIS A 529 -16.35 24.53 22.69
C HIS A 529 -16.89 23.08 22.67
N TRP A 530 -16.81 22.42 21.51
CA TRP A 530 -17.28 21.05 21.30
C TRP A 530 -16.17 19.99 21.48
N GLN A 531 -15.06 20.33 22.16
CA GLN A 531 -13.94 19.41 22.35
C GLN A 531 -14.36 18.11 23.05
N ALA A 532 -15.36 18.18 23.93
CA ALA A 532 -15.92 17.02 24.65
C ALA A 532 -16.47 15.93 23.73
N TYR A 533 -16.90 16.26 22.50
CA TYR A 533 -17.44 15.32 21.54
C TYR A 533 -16.38 14.68 20.62
N GLY A 534 -15.11 15.09 20.78
CA GLY A 534 -13.96 14.48 20.12
C GLY A 534 -14.06 14.45 18.58
N LEU A 535 -13.74 13.30 18.00
CA LEU A 535 -13.68 13.10 16.55
C LEU A 535 -15.05 13.22 15.86
N LEU A 536 -16.16 12.90 16.54
CA LEU A 536 -17.50 12.96 15.97
C LEU A 536 -17.90 14.40 15.61
N ALA A 537 -17.66 15.37 16.50
CA ALA A 537 -17.93 16.77 16.20
C ALA A 537 -17.08 17.28 15.03
N LYS A 538 -15.80 16.88 14.97
CA LYS A 538 -14.92 17.23 13.83
C LYS A 538 -15.48 16.67 12.52
N LEU A 539 -15.89 15.40 12.48
CA LEU A 539 -16.45 14.78 11.28
C LEU A 539 -17.79 15.37 10.86
N ALA A 540 -18.66 15.71 11.81
CA ALA A 540 -19.93 16.38 11.52
C ALA A 540 -19.71 17.75 10.89
N VAL A 541 -18.83 18.57 11.46
CA VAL A 541 -18.49 19.88 10.89
C VAL A 541 -17.80 19.71 9.54
N ALA A 542 -16.87 18.77 9.39
CA ALA A 542 -16.23 18.48 8.11
C ALA A 542 -17.27 18.10 7.04
N SER A 543 -18.30 17.33 7.41
CA SER A 543 -19.40 16.94 6.51
C SER A 543 -20.23 18.15 6.08
N VAL A 544 -20.49 19.11 6.99
CA VAL A 544 -21.17 20.37 6.67
C VAL A 544 -20.33 21.25 5.74
N LEU A 545 -19.03 21.43 6.04
CA LEU A 545 -18.10 22.18 5.19
C LEU A 545 -17.98 21.54 3.80
N TYR A 546 -17.94 20.22 3.74
CA TYR A 546 -17.91 19.46 2.48
C TYR A 546 -19.22 19.63 1.70
N ALA A 547 -20.38 19.58 2.35
CA ALA A 547 -21.66 19.85 1.70
C ALA A 547 -21.75 21.28 1.13
N LEU A 548 -21.24 22.28 1.88
CA LEU A 548 -21.14 23.66 1.38
C LEU A 548 -20.22 23.75 0.16
N PHE A 549 -19.04 23.13 0.21
CA PHE A 549 -18.13 23.07 -0.93
C PHE A 549 -18.78 22.38 -2.13
N TYR A 550 -19.51 21.28 -1.89
CA TYR A 550 -20.24 20.54 -2.92
C TYR A 550 -21.28 21.41 -3.63
N VAL A 551 -22.07 22.18 -2.87
CA VAL A 551 -23.07 23.11 -3.41
C VAL A 551 -22.39 24.22 -4.22
N VAL A 552 -21.29 24.80 -3.73
CA VAL A 552 -20.56 25.85 -4.45
C VAL A 552 -20.01 25.33 -5.78
N VAL A 553 -19.39 24.15 -5.80
CA VAL A 553 -18.88 23.54 -7.04
C VAL A 553 -20.03 23.23 -7.98
N THR A 554 -21.11 22.62 -7.52
CA THR A 554 -22.23 22.22 -8.39
C THR A 554 -22.99 23.41 -8.97
N LEU A 555 -23.15 24.51 -8.22
CA LEU A 555 -23.83 25.72 -8.69
C LEU A 555 -22.98 26.54 -9.66
N LYS A 556 -21.66 26.64 -9.42
CA LYS A 556 -20.77 27.48 -10.23
C LYS A 556 -20.10 26.72 -11.38
N GLN A 557 -20.03 25.40 -11.31
CA GLN A 557 -19.29 24.56 -12.26
C GLN A 557 -20.11 23.34 -12.64
N SER A 558 -20.33 23.15 -13.95
CA SER A 558 -20.86 21.92 -14.54
C SER A 558 -19.75 20.88 -14.76
N ILE A 559 -18.85 20.74 -13.78
CA ILE A 559 -17.73 19.80 -13.84
C ILE A 559 -18.12 18.52 -13.12
N ASP A 560 -17.87 17.38 -13.75
CA ASP A 560 -17.95 16.07 -13.09
C ASP A 560 -16.69 15.91 -12.21
N TRP A 561 -16.89 15.65 -10.91
CA TRP A 561 -15.85 15.43 -9.90
C TRP A 561 -16.22 14.25 -8.99
N THR A 562 -16.85 13.24 -9.59
CA THR A 562 -17.32 12.03 -8.90
C THR A 562 -16.23 11.26 -8.17
N ALA A 563 -15.00 11.22 -8.70
CA ALA A 563 -13.90 10.48 -8.09
C ALA A 563 -13.47 11.11 -6.75
N GLU A 564 -13.36 12.43 -6.71
CA GLU A 564 -13.04 13.21 -5.53
C GLU A 564 -14.15 13.10 -4.48
N GLN A 565 -15.41 13.11 -4.91
CA GLN A 565 -16.58 12.91 -4.02
C GLN A 565 -16.57 11.53 -3.35
N LEU A 566 -16.23 10.49 -4.12
CA LEU A 566 -16.09 9.12 -3.62
C LEU A 566 -14.98 9.02 -2.58
N ILE A 567 -13.81 9.64 -2.85
CA ILE A 567 -12.67 9.64 -1.92
C ILE A 567 -13.05 10.37 -0.62
N MET A 568 -13.65 11.57 -0.70
CA MET A 568 -14.05 12.34 0.48
C MET A 568 -15.07 11.59 1.33
N SER A 569 -16.10 11.03 0.69
CA SER A 569 -17.12 10.25 1.40
C SER A 569 -16.52 8.97 2.02
N THR A 570 -15.56 8.33 1.36
CA THR A 570 -14.88 7.16 1.94
C THR A 570 -14.08 7.55 3.18
N ILE A 571 -13.32 8.65 3.14
CA ILE A 571 -12.51 9.13 4.27
C ILE A 571 -13.41 9.46 5.48
N THR A 572 -14.53 10.16 5.27
CA THR A 572 -15.43 10.52 6.37
C THR A 572 -16.13 9.31 6.97
N LEU A 573 -16.58 8.36 6.15
CA LEU A 573 -17.22 7.12 6.64
C LEU A 573 -16.23 6.25 7.42
N VAL A 574 -14.99 6.13 6.97
CA VAL A 574 -13.91 5.48 7.73
C VAL A 574 -13.64 6.21 9.05
N GLY A 575 -13.57 7.55 9.00
CA GLY A 575 -13.42 8.37 10.20
C GLY A 575 -14.55 8.14 11.20
N LEU A 576 -15.80 7.99 10.74
CA LEU A 576 -16.94 7.69 11.59
C LEU A 576 -16.80 6.34 12.28
N VAL A 577 -16.41 5.29 11.54
CA VAL A 577 -16.14 3.97 12.14
C VAL A 577 -15.08 4.05 13.24
N LEU A 578 -14.00 4.80 13.00
CA LEU A 578 -12.95 5.03 13.99
C LEU A 578 -13.47 5.80 15.21
N ALA A 579 -14.24 6.87 15.00
CA ALA A 579 -14.82 7.64 16.10
C ALA A 579 -15.76 6.79 16.98
N LEU A 580 -16.58 5.94 16.34
CA LEU A 580 -17.46 5.01 17.03
C LEU A 580 -16.69 3.92 17.80
N SER A 581 -15.55 3.47 17.27
CA SER A 581 -14.67 2.53 17.99
C SER A 581 -14.00 3.14 19.21
N GLN A 582 -13.65 4.43 19.18
CA GLN A 582 -13.10 5.15 20.33
C GLN A 582 -14.12 5.27 21.47
N LEU A 583 -15.40 5.36 21.13
CA LEU A 583 -16.51 5.34 22.07
C LEU A 583 -16.93 3.93 22.50
N GLN A 584 -16.22 2.88 22.07
CA GLN A 584 -16.53 1.48 22.36
C GLN A 584 -17.96 1.05 22.00
N ILE A 585 -18.61 1.72 21.04
CA ILE A 585 -20.01 1.46 20.64
C ILE A 585 -20.19 0.03 20.12
N TRP A 586 -19.15 -0.54 19.51
CA TRP A 586 -19.16 -1.91 18.99
C TRP A 586 -19.31 -3.00 20.07
N GLN A 587 -19.12 -2.68 21.36
CA GLN A 587 -19.30 -3.63 22.45
C GLN A 587 -20.78 -3.91 22.76
N GLY A 588 -21.71 -3.09 22.26
CA GLY A 588 -23.16 -3.26 22.45
C GLY A 588 -23.67 -2.90 23.84
N LEU A 589 -25.00 -2.79 24.00
CA LEU A 589 -25.73 -2.39 25.22
C LEU A 589 -25.43 -0.99 25.78
N GLN A 590 -24.51 -0.25 25.15
CA GLN A 590 -24.20 1.12 25.51
C GLN A 590 -25.31 2.08 25.05
N HIS A 591 -25.53 3.12 25.85
CA HIS A 591 -26.36 4.26 25.47
C HIS A 591 -25.46 5.40 25.03
N TRP A 592 -25.99 6.29 24.20
CA TRP A 592 -25.32 7.57 23.95
C TRP A 592 -25.07 8.28 25.28
N GLN A 593 -23.82 8.65 25.55
CA GLN A 593 -23.47 9.42 26.75
C GLN A 593 -24.26 10.73 26.84
N ASN A 594 -24.53 11.35 25.68
CA ASN A 594 -25.37 12.53 25.52
C ASN A 594 -25.96 12.52 24.09
N ASN A 595 -27.16 13.10 23.93
CA ASN A 595 -27.83 13.33 22.65
C ASN A 595 -26.94 14.06 21.63
N GLY A 596 -25.96 14.85 22.07
CA GLY A 596 -24.99 15.51 21.19
C GLY A 596 -24.15 14.51 20.36
N PHE A 597 -23.71 13.40 20.94
CA PHE A 597 -22.95 12.37 20.21
C PHE A 597 -23.80 11.71 19.11
N ALA A 598 -25.06 11.41 19.42
CA ALA A 598 -26.04 10.89 18.47
C ALA A 598 -26.25 11.87 17.31
N LEU A 599 -26.43 13.15 17.64
CA LEU A 599 -26.65 14.23 16.68
C LEU A 599 -25.46 14.39 15.73
N PHE A 600 -24.22 14.47 16.24
CA PHE A 600 -23.04 14.62 15.38
C PHE A 600 -22.83 13.40 14.46
N CYS A 601 -23.06 12.19 14.98
CA CYS A 601 -23.02 10.97 14.16
C CYS A 601 -24.09 11.00 13.06
N ALA A 602 -25.33 11.36 13.42
CA ALA A 602 -26.45 11.44 12.48
C ALA A 602 -26.19 12.49 11.39
N VAL A 603 -25.75 13.70 11.77
CA VAL A 603 -25.45 14.80 10.84
C VAL A 603 -24.39 14.36 9.81
N ALA A 604 -23.29 13.78 10.27
CA ALA A 604 -22.24 13.33 9.37
C ALA A 604 -22.74 12.24 8.39
N ALA A 605 -23.39 11.20 8.91
CA ALA A 605 -23.84 10.06 8.11
C ALA A 605 -24.99 10.43 7.15
N LEU A 606 -25.98 11.21 7.61
CA LEU A 606 -27.13 11.60 6.79
C LEU A 606 -26.75 12.58 5.68
N LEU A 607 -25.88 13.56 5.95
CA LEU A 607 -25.39 14.48 4.91
C LEU A 607 -24.68 13.72 3.80
N HIS A 608 -23.77 12.80 4.15
CA HIS A 608 -23.11 11.96 3.14
C HIS A 608 -24.09 11.06 2.40
N SER A 609 -25.10 10.49 3.07
CA SER A 609 -26.14 9.69 2.40
C SER A 609 -26.95 10.50 1.37
N GLY A 610 -27.31 11.75 1.70
CA GLY A 610 -28.04 12.65 0.80
C GLY A 610 -27.20 13.08 -0.40
N LEU A 611 -25.93 13.44 -0.16
CA LEU A 611 -24.99 13.79 -1.23
C LEU A 611 -24.75 12.61 -2.16
N LEU A 612 -24.49 11.41 -1.62
CA LEU A 612 -24.26 10.20 -2.39
C LEU A 612 -25.50 9.78 -3.19
N TYR A 613 -26.69 9.87 -2.60
CA TYR A 613 -27.95 9.61 -3.30
C TYR A 613 -28.17 10.57 -4.47
N TRP A 614 -27.89 11.86 -4.28
CA TRP A 614 -27.99 12.85 -5.33
C TRP A 614 -27.01 12.58 -6.48
N THR A 615 -25.75 12.28 -6.16
CA THR A 615 -24.73 11.93 -7.17
C THR A 615 -25.03 10.62 -7.89
N GLN A 616 -25.58 9.63 -7.18
CA GLN A 616 -25.97 8.35 -7.75
C GLN A 616 -27.08 8.54 -8.78
N ARG A 617 -28.06 9.40 -8.50
CA ARG A 617 -29.16 9.74 -9.43
C ARG A 617 -28.66 10.42 -10.71
N GLN A 618 -27.50 11.08 -10.67
CA GLN A 618 -26.86 11.67 -11.85
C GLN A 618 -25.98 10.65 -12.59
N HIS A 619 -25.45 9.65 -11.89
CA HIS A 619 -24.47 8.68 -12.39
C HIS A 619 -24.84 7.24 -12.04
N ASP A 620 -25.99 6.79 -12.56
CA ASP A 620 -26.63 5.50 -12.26
C ASP A 620 -25.75 4.25 -12.48
N SER A 621 -24.65 4.34 -13.23
CA SER A 621 -23.81 3.18 -13.55
C SER A 621 -22.73 2.86 -12.51
N ASN A 622 -22.48 3.73 -11.53
CA ASN A 622 -21.33 3.59 -10.65
C ASN A 622 -21.61 2.72 -9.41
N ARG A 623 -21.03 1.52 -9.41
CA ARG A 623 -21.17 0.53 -8.33
C ARG A 623 -20.62 1.00 -6.98
N LEU A 624 -19.56 1.81 -6.99
CA LEU A 624 -18.92 2.31 -5.77
C LEU A 624 -19.80 3.31 -5.01
N LEU A 625 -20.52 4.16 -5.75
CA LEU A 625 -21.47 5.10 -5.16
C LEU A 625 -22.60 4.37 -4.44
N ALA A 626 -23.14 3.29 -5.04
CA ALA A 626 -24.15 2.45 -4.39
C ALA A 626 -23.62 1.81 -3.08
N LEU A 627 -22.39 1.30 -3.08
CA LEU A 627 -21.76 0.71 -1.89
C LEU A 627 -21.55 1.75 -0.78
N LEU A 628 -21.03 2.93 -1.12
CA LEU A 628 -20.83 4.01 -0.13
C LEU A 628 -22.16 4.56 0.38
N LEU A 629 -23.19 4.63 -0.48
CA LEU A 629 -24.54 5.00 -0.06
C LEU A 629 -25.06 4.01 1.00
N TRP A 630 -24.91 2.70 0.76
CA TRP A 630 -25.25 1.68 1.75
C TRP A 630 -24.49 1.87 3.06
N ALA A 631 -23.18 2.09 3.00
CA ALA A 631 -22.34 2.28 4.18
C ALA A 631 -22.73 3.56 4.97
N SER A 632 -23.06 4.65 4.28
CA SER A 632 -23.52 5.89 4.92
C SER A 632 -24.88 5.73 5.61
N LEU A 633 -25.83 5.01 4.98
CA LEU A 633 -27.11 4.66 5.59
C LEU A 633 -26.94 3.72 6.78
N ALA A 634 -26.01 2.77 6.70
CA ALA A 634 -25.68 1.87 7.79
C ALA A 634 -25.16 2.62 9.02
N LEU A 635 -24.20 3.53 8.82
CA LEU A 635 -23.67 4.39 9.87
C LEU A 635 -24.71 5.39 10.41
N ALA A 636 -25.63 5.86 9.57
CA ALA A 636 -26.76 6.66 10.03
C ALA A 636 -27.69 5.84 10.95
N GLY A 637 -27.86 4.53 10.69
CA GLY A 637 -28.68 3.64 11.52
C GLY A 637 -28.16 3.53 12.95
N LEU A 638 -26.84 3.55 13.13
CA LEU A 638 -26.19 3.54 14.46
C LEU A 638 -26.52 4.77 15.31
N SER A 639 -26.92 5.90 14.71
CA SER A 639 -27.40 7.06 15.46
C SER A 639 -28.71 6.77 16.20
N LEU A 640 -29.54 5.85 15.67
CA LEU A 640 -30.84 5.48 16.22
C LEU A 640 -30.76 4.32 17.22
N TRP A 641 -29.97 3.28 16.93
CA TRP A 641 -29.87 2.05 17.75
C TRP A 641 -28.43 1.74 18.19
N VAL A 642 -27.93 2.44 19.20
CA VAL A 642 -26.57 2.19 19.75
C VAL A 642 -26.48 0.90 20.54
N GLN A 643 -27.57 0.53 21.24
CA GLN A 643 -27.61 -0.65 22.09
C GLN A 643 -27.39 -1.95 21.29
N ALA A 644 -27.74 -1.93 20.00
CA ALA A 644 -27.64 -3.06 19.09
C ALA A 644 -26.94 -2.62 17.79
N PRO A 645 -25.60 -2.44 17.80
CA PRO A 645 -24.90 -1.81 16.70
C PRO A 645 -24.99 -2.60 15.39
N VAL A 646 -24.97 -3.94 15.45
CA VAL A 646 -25.09 -4.78 14.26
C VAL A 646 -26.50 -4.70 13.67
N LEU A 647 -27.54 -4.66 14.50
CA LEU A 647 -28.92 -4.43 14.06
C LEU A 647 -29.03 -3.08 13.32
N ALA A 648 -28.50 -2.03 13.93
CA ALA A 648 -28.58 -0.66 13.44
C ALA A 648 -27.97 -0.49 12.04
N LEU A 649 -26.84 -1.16 11.77
CA LEU A 649 -26.13 -1.09 10.49
C LEU A 649 -26.97 -1.53 9.28
N GLY A 650 -27.94 -2.45 9.44
CA GLY A 650 -28.76 -2.88 8.31
C GLY A 650 -30.20 -2.40 8.36
N ALA A 651 -30.65 -1.81 9.47
CA ALA A 651 -32.03 -1.38 9.58
C ALA A 651 -32.39 -0.23 8.61
N LEU A 652 -31.59 0.85 8.57
CA LEU A 652 -31.85 1.93 7.60
C LEU A 652 -31.64 1.53 6.14
N PRO A 653 -30.57 0.78 5.77
CA PRO A 653 -30.44 0.27 4.40
C PRO A 653 -31.59 -0.64 3.97
N THR A 654 -32.08 -1.54 4.83
CA THR A 654 -33.20 -2.43 4.49
C THR A 654 -34.51 -1.67 4.32
N VAL A 655 -34.80 -0.70 5.20
CA VAL A 655 -35.97 0.19 5.06
C VAL A 655 -35.88 1.02 3.77
N CYS A 656 -34.70 1.55 3.45
CA CYS A 656 -34.47 2.30 2.22
C CYS A 656 -34.69 1.43 0.97
N LEU A 657 -34.19 0.19 0.96
CA LEU A 657 -34.44 -0.77 -0.13
C LEU A 657 -35.94 -1.05 -0.29
N TRP A 658 -36.68 -1.21 0.81
CA TRP A 658 -38.12 -1.42 0.75
C TRP A 658 -38.87 -0.19 0.22
N ALA A 659 -38.46 1.01 0.64
CA ALA A 659 -38.98 2.26 0.07
C ALA A 659 -38.74 2.36 -1.44
N LEU A 660 -37.57 1.93 -1.92
CA LEU A 660 -37.24 1.89 -3.35
C LEU A 660 -38.10 0.87 -4.13
N ILE A 661 -38.40 -0.29 -3.51
CA ILE A 661 -39.35 -1.28 -4.07
C ILE A 661 -40.74 -0.66 -4.21
N CYS A 662 -41.24 0.03 -3.18
CA CYS A 662 -42.53 0.72 -3.21
C CYS A 662 -42.57 1.85 -4.26
N GLN A 663 -41.50 2.61 -4.40
CA GLN A 663 -41.36 3.69 -5.38
C GLN A 663 -41.12 3.19 -6.82
N LYS A 664 -41.03 1.86 -7.03
CA LYS A 664 -40.71 1.23 -8.32
C LYS A 664 -39.42 1.77 -8.96
N ASN A 665 -38.46 2.22 -8.16
CA ASN A 665 -37.20 2.78 -8.66
C ASN A 665 -36.24 1.64 -9.06
N LYS A 666 -36.38 1.16 -10.30
CA LYS A 666 -35.69 -0.03 -10.79
C LYS A 666 -34.18 0.15 -10.99
N THR A 667 -33.67 1.38 -11.13
CA THR A 667 -32.24 1.61 -11.44
C THR A 667 -31.34 1.23 -10.26
N LEU A 668 -31.67 1.71 -9.05
CA LEU A 668 -30.86 1.42 -7.86
C LEU A 668 -30.93 -0.06 -7.44
N LEU A 669 -32.09 -0.68 -7.62
CA LEU A 669 -32.35 -2.09 -7.27
C LEU A 669 -31.54 -3.09 -8.11
N GLN A 670 -30.99 -2.67 -9.24
CA GLN A 670 -30.16 -3.50 -10.13
C GLN A 670 -28.73 -3.69 -9.61
N HIS A 671 -28.25 -2.84 -8.69
CA HIS A 671 -26.88 -2.94 -8.17
C HIS A 671 -26.71 -4.16 -7.25
N PRO A 672 -25.88 -5.15 -7.63
CA PRO A 672 -25.67 -6.34 -6.81
C PRO A 672 -24.98 -6.01 -5.47
N GLU A 673 -24.20 -4.93 -5.41
CA GLU A 673 -23.44 -4.52 -4.22
C GLU A 673 -24.35 -4.25 -3.01
N LEU A 674 -25.48 -3.56 -3.23
CA LEU A 674 -26.47 -3.26 -2.17
C LEU A 674 -27.01 -4.55 -1.54
N TRP A 675 -27.34 -5.52 -2.37
CA TRP A 675 -27.88 -6.80 -1.94
C TRP A 675 -26.82 -7.67 -1.26
N LEU A 676 -25.57 -7.64 -1.75
CA LEU A 676 -24.45 -8.35 -1.13
C LEU A 676 -24.11 -7.79 0.26
N CYS A 677 -24.09 -6.47 0.43
CA CYS A 677 -23.90 -5.86 1.76
C CYS A 677 -25.02 -6.23 2.73
N ASN A 678 -26.27 -6.25 2.27
CA ASN A 678 -27.38 -6.68 3.11
C ASN A 678 -27.36 -8.21 3.39
N LEU A 679 -26.83 -9.05 2.49
CA LEU A 679 -26.55 -10.46 2.79
C LEU A 679 -25.53 -10.59 3.91
N LEU A 680 -24.41 -9.89 3.81
CA LEU A 680 -23.39 -9.91 4.85
C LEU A 680 -23.94 -9.44 6.18
N TRP A 681 -24.72 -8.35 6.17
CA TRP A 681 -25.42 -7.88 7.36
C TRP A 681 -26.37 -8.94 7.95
N LEU A 682 -27.17 -9.61 7.11
CA LEU A 682 -28.09 -10.68 7.53
C LEU A 682 -27.34 -11.86 8.19
N LEU A 683 -26.12 -12.17 7.73
CA LEU A 683 -25.27 -13.17 8.40
C LEU A 683 -24.90 -12.70 9.81
N LEU A 684 -24.42 -11.47 9.93
CA LEU A 684 -23.88 -10.92 11.18
C LEU A 684 -24.97 -10.66 12.25
N VAL A 685 -26.10 -10.07 11.86
CA VAL A 685 -27.16 -9.67 12.81
C VAL A 685 -27.77 -10.86 13.56
N ASN A 686 -27.69 -12.07 12.98
CA ASN A 686 -28.22 -13.28 13.59
C ASN A 686 -27.34 -13.88 14.68
N VAL A 687 -26.06 -13.47 14.75
CA VAL A 687 -25.08 -13.92 15.76
C VAL A 687 -24.93 -12.90 16.89
N ASP A 688 -25.42 -11.66 16.69
CA ASP A 688 -25.27 -10.58 17.66
C ASP A 688 -26.06 -10.83 18.95
N SER A 689 -25.36 -11.23 20.02
CA SER A 689 -25.92 -11.46 21.35
C SER A 689 -26.47 -10.19 21.99
N ASN A 690 -25.90 -9.02 21.68
CA ASN A 690 -26.27 -7.75 22.29
C ASN A 690 -27.66 -7.29 21.82
N ALA A 691 -27.92 -7.41 20.51
CA ALA A 691 -29.23 -7.12 19.94
C ALA A 691 -30.32 -8.06 20.48
N ILE A 692 -29.96 -9.31 20.77
CA ILE A 692 -30.88 -10.31 21.34
C ILE A 692 -31.25 -9.93 22.78
N GLN A 693 -30.27 -9.57 23.61
CA GLN A 693 -30.54 -9.15 24.99
C GLN A 693 -31.33 -7.84 25.09
N ALA A 694 -31.13 -6.90 24.15
CA ALA A 694 -31.77 -5.59 24.19
C ALA A 694 -33.24 -5.59 23.72
N TYR A 695 -33.59 -6.40 22.71
CA TYR A 695 -34.88 -6.27 22.01
C TYR A 695 -35.67 -7.59 21.84
N TYR A 696 -35.13 -8.74 22.26
CA TYR A 696 -35.81 -10.03 22.08
C TYR A 696 -36.84 -10.31 23.17
N ALA A 697 -38.13 -10.10 22.85
CA ALA A 697 -39.24 -10.42 23.74
C ALA A 697 -40.06 -11.64 23.28
N ILE A 698 -40.38 -11.73 21.98
CA ILE A 698 -41.24 -12.78 21.42
C ILE A 698 -40.57 -13.34 20.15
N PRO A 699 -40.38 -14.66 20.03
CA PRO A 699 -39.88 -15.27 18.80
C PRO A 699 -40.70 -14.85 17.57
N LEU A 700 -40.04 -14.58 16.43
CA LEU A 700 -40.63 -14.11 15.16
C LEU A 700 -41.10 -12.64 15.13
N PHE A 701 -41.38 -12.01 16.28
CA PHE A 701 -41.85 -10.62 16.36
C PHE A 701 -40.79 -9.63 16.84
N ASN A 702 -39.55 -10.06 17.03
CA ASN A 702 -38.42 -9.17 17.33
C ASN A 702 -38.01 -8.37 16.08
N PRO A 703 -37.61 -7.08 16.18
CA PRO A 703 -36.90 -6.33 15.14
C PRO A 703 -35.89 -7.12 14.29
N ILE A 704 -35.07 -8.00 14.89
CA ILE A 704 -34.11 -8.84 14.15
C ILE A 704 -34.83 -9.81 13.20
N ASP A 705 -35.86 -10.49 13.71
CA ASP A 705 -36.61 -11.48 12.95
C ASP A 705 -37.43 -10.80 11.85
N VAL A 706 -38.07 -9.66 12.15
CA VAL A 706 -38.84 -8.88 11.18
C VAL A 706 -37.97 -8.33 10.06
N LEU A 707 -36.83 -7.71 10.38
CA LEU A 707 -35.92 -7.16 9.35
C LEU A 707 -35.26 -8.27 8.53
N SER A 708 -34.91 -9.41 9.15
CA SER A 708 -34.32 -10.55 8.44
C SER A 708 -35.32 -11.20 7.47
N LEU A 709 -36.59 -11.35 7.88
CA LEU A 709 -37.66 -11.82 7.01
C LEU A 709 -38.00 -10.81 5.91
N ALA A 710 -38.07 -9.51 6.23
CA ALA A 710 -38.29 -8.46 5.25
C ALA A 710 -37.20 -8.46 4.16
N MET A 711 -35.95 -8.68 4.56
CA MET A 711 -34.81 -8.79 3.65
C MET A 711 -34.92 -10.03 2.74
N LEU A 712 -35.26 -11.20 3.30
CA LEU A 712 -35.49 -12.43 2.52
C LEU A 712 -36.66 -12.26 1.53
N CYS A 713 -37.74 -11.61 1.95
CA CYS A 713 -38.88 -11.27 1.07
C CYS A 713 -38.46 -10.32 -0.06
N GLY A 714 -37.63 -9.31 0.23
CA GLY A 714 -37.05 -8.42 -0.78
C GLY A 714 -36.23 -9.17 -1.83
N MET A 715 -35.45 -10.16 -1.42
CA MET A 715 -34.67 -11.01 -2.33
C MET A 715 -35.55 -11.90 -3.21
N LEU A 716 -36.58 -12.53 -2.63
CA LEU A 716 -37.56 -13.31 -3.38
C LEU A 716 -38.27 -12.45 -4.42
N TRP A 717 -38.65 -11.23 -4.05
CA TRP A 717 -39.27 -10.27 -4.95
C TRP A 717 -38.36 -9.90 -6.12
N LEU A 718 -37.07 -9.65 -5.84
CA LEU A 718 -36.07 -9.35 -6.87
C LEU A 718 -35.89 -10.52 -7.84
N GLN A 719 -35.82 -11.74 -7.32
CA GLN A 719 -35.71 -12.96 -8.12
C GLN A 719 -36.94 -13.16 -9.03
N ARG A 720 -38.14 -12.91 -8.52
CA ARG A 720 -39.39 -13.08 -9.29
C ARG A 720 -39.50 -12.08 -10.44
N ASN A 721 -39.02 -10.85 -10.25
CA ASN A 721 -39.15 -9.78 -11.25
C ASN A 721 -38.02 -9.73 -12.27
N GLY A 722 -37.01 -10.60 -12.17
CA GLY A 722 -35.95 -10.72 -13.18
C GLY A 722 -35.09 -9.46 -13.35
N LEU A 723 -35.05 -8.57 -12.35
CA LEU A 723 -34.32 -7.29 -12.40
C LEU A 723 -32.79 -7.46 -12.36
N ALA A 724 -32.32 -8.67 -12.04
CA ALA A 724 -30.93 -9.03 -11.89
C ALA A 724 -30.32 -9.60 -13.19
N SER A 725 -29.02 -9.44 -13.41
CA SER A 725 -28.30 -10.13 -14.48
C SER A 725 -28.34 -11.65 -14.30
N LEU A 726 -28.18 -12.44 -15.38
CA LEU A 726 -28.31 -13.91 -15.33
C LEU A 726 -27.40 -14.57 -14.29
N LEU A 727 -26.14 -14.12 -14.20
CA LEU A 727 -25.18 -14.60 -13.19
C LEU A 727 -25.63 -14.23 -11.78
N TRP A 728 -26.11 -13.00 -11.60
CA TRP A 728 -26.62 -12.52 -10.32
C TRP A 728 -27.89 -13.25 -9.88
N GLN A 729 -28.79 -13.59 -10.81
CA GLN A 729 -29.96 -14.41 -10.53
C GLN A 729 -29.59 -15.81 -10.01
N ARG A 730 -28.56 -16.45 -10.57
CA ARG A 730 -28.06 -17.74 -10.08
C ARG A 730 -27.47 -17.61 -8.67
N PHE A 731 -26.68 -16.56 -8.43
CA PHE A 731 -26.13 -16.28 -7.10
C PHE A 731 -27.23 -16.01 -6.07
N LEU A 732 -28.22 -15.17 -6.40
CA LEU A 732 -29.36 -14.87 -5.53
C LEU A 732 -30.13 -16.14 -5.18
N LYS A 733 -30.43 -17.00 -6.17
CA LYS A 733 -31.08 -18.29 -5.94
C LYS A 733 -30.30 -19.17 -4.95
N ALA A 734 -28.99 -19.31 -5.15
CA ALA A 734 -28.14 -20.10 -4.27
C ALA A 734 -28.06 -19.51 -2.86
N SER A 735 -27.85 -18.19 -2.76
CA SER A 735 -27.73 -17.46 -1.51
C SER A 735 -29.03 -17.51 -0.70
N LEU A 736 -30.19 -17.39 -1.33
CA LEU A 736 -31.48 -17.35 -0.65
C LEU A 736 -31.74 -18.62 0.15
N PHE A 737 -31.34 -19.77 -0.37
CA PHE A 737 -31.45 -21.06 0.32
C PHE A 737 -30.56 -21.15 1.56
N PHE A 738 -29.28 -20.79 1.44
CA PHE A 738 -28.36 -20.79 2.59
C PHE A 738 -28.79 -19.76 3.64
N MET A 739 -29.28 -18.61 3.20
CA MET A 739 -29.79 -17.57 4.10
C MET A 739 -31.09 -17.98 4.78
N LEU A 740 -31.97 -18.72 4.10
CA LEU A 740 -33.15 -19.31 4.73
C LEU A 740 -32.74 -20.29 5.83
N LEU A 741 -31.80 -21.21 5.54
CA LEU A 741 -31.27 -22.14 6.53
C LEU A 741 -30.66 -21.41 7.73
N TRP A 742 -29.86 -20.37 7.47
CA TRP A 742 -29.20 -19.57 8.50
C TRP A 742 -30.17 -18.81 9.40
N VAL A 743 -31.14 -18.10 8.80
CA VAL A 743 -32.16 -17.34 9.53
C VAL A 743 -33.04 -18.28 10.36
N LEU A 744 -33.50 -19.40 9.79
CA LEU A 744 -34.32 -20.38 10.53
C LEU A 744 -33.53 -21.04 11.68
N SER A 745 -32.27 -21.38 11.46
CA SER A 745 -31.39 -21.92 12.52
C SER A 745 -31.22 -20.90 13.65
N SER A 746 -31.08 -19.62 13.30
CA SER A 746 -30.90 -18.55 14.29
C SER A 746 -32.18 -18.22 15.05
N VAL A 747 -33.34 -18.25 14.38
CA VAL A 747 -34.65 -18.16 15.06
C VAL A 747 -34.83 -19.31 16.04
N MET A 748 -34.47 -20.55 15.66
CA MET A 748 -34.53 -21.71 16.55
C MET A 748 -33.61 -21.54 17.77
N VAL A 749 -32.35 -21.13 17.58
CA VAL A 749 -31.41 -20.88 18.68
C VAL A 749 -31.93 -19.80 19.63
N ARG A 750 -32.47 -18.69 19.10
CA ARG A 750 -33.05 -17.62 19.93
C ARG A 750 -34.29 -18.08 20.70
N ALA A 751 -35.17 -18.88 20.08
CA ALA A 751 -36.35 -19.43 20.73
C ALA A 751 -35.97 -20.38 21.87
N LEU A 752 -34.99 -21.27 21.66
CA LEU A 752 -34.46 -22.16 22.70
C LEU A 752 -33.81 -21.37 23.84
N HIS A 753 -33.09 -20.29 23.54
CA HIS A 753 -32.54 -19.41 24.56
C HIS A 753 -33.65 -18.78 25.42
N SER A 754 -34.71 -18.23 24.81
CA SER A 754 -35.81 -17.63 25.58
C SER A 754 -36.63 -18.62 26.41
N LEU A 755 -36.83 -19.85 25.92
CA LEU A 755 -37.72 -20.84 26.55
C LEU A 755 -36.98 -21.78 27.51
N LEU A 756 -35.72 -22.11 27.23
CA LEU A 756 -34.93 -23.14 27.91
C LEU A 756 -33.59 -22.63 28.46
N GLN A 757 -33.28 -21.32 28.32
CA GLN A 757 -32.03 -20.71 28.79
C GLN A 757 -30.75 -21.36 28.22
N THR A 758 -30.84 -21.90 26.99
CA THR A 758 -29.68 -22.48 26.27
C THR A 758 -28.74 -21.40 25.75
N PRO A 759 -27.44 -21.67 25.50
CA PRO A 759 -26.50 -20.67 24.99
C PRO A 759 -26.90 -20.11 23.60
N LEU A 760 -26.64 -18.82 23.38
CA LEU A 760 -26.72 -18.14 22.07
C LEU A 760 -25.51 -18.49 21.19
N TRP A 761 -25.49 -18.04 19.92
CA TRP A 761 -24.43 -18.36 18.94
C TRP A 761 -23.01 -18.09 19.46
N SER A 762 -22.39 -19.11 20.05
CA SER A 762 -21.05 -19.11 20.64
C SER A 762 -20.43 -20.50 20.56
N TRP A 763 -19.20 -20.68 21.06
CA TRP A 763 -18.55 -21.99 21.14
C TRP A 763 -19.32 -22.98 22.04
N GLU A 764 -20.10 -22.49 23.00
CA GLU A 764 -20.86 -23.29 23.96
C GLU A 764 -22.03 -24.03 23.32
N ILE A 765 -22.59 -23.51 22.22
CA ILE A 765 -23.64 -24.21 21.46
C ILE A 765 -23.15 -25.59 21.02
N TRP A 766 -21.88 -25.70 20.64
CA TRP A 766 -21.30 -26.97 20.20
C TRP A 766 -21.01 -27.94 21.35
N HIS A 767 -21.32 -27.58 22.59
CA HIS A 767 -21.24 -28.46 23.76
C HIS A 767 -22.61 -28.69 24.40
N ASN A 768 -23.63 -27.90 24.01
CA ASN A 768 -24.99 -28.03 24.52
C ASN A 768 -25.81 -29.02 23.69
N GLY A 769 -26.11 -30.18 24.28
CA GLY A 769 -26.84 -31.26 23.60
C GLY A 769 -28.23 -30.86 23.08
N ALA A 770 -28.97 -29.99 23.78
CA ALA A 770 -30.31 -29.57 23.37
C ALA A 770 -30.26 -28.69 22.10
N VAL A 771 -29.28 -27.79 21.99
CA VAL A 771 -29.10 -26.95 20.80
C VAL A 771 -28.59 -27.78 19.62
N GLN A 772 -27.61 -28.65 19.85
CA GLN A 772 -27.08 -29.52 18.81
C GLN A 772 -28.14 -30.45 18.21
N LEU A 773 -28.98 -31.07 19.06
CA LEU A 773 -30.07 -31.94 18.64
C LEU A 773 -31.13 -31.16 17.86
N SER A 774 -31.54 -29.99 18.37
CA SER A 774 -32.54 -29.15 17.71
C SER A 774 -32.08 -28.64 16.34
N LEU A 775 -30.80 -28.23 16.20
CA LEU A 775 -30.22 -27.84 14.91
C LEU A 775 -30.13 -29.02 13.93
N THR A 776 -29.75 -30.21 14.42
CA THR A 776 -29.64 -31.41 13.58
C THR A 776 -31.02 -31.87 13.09
N LEU A 777 -32.04 -31.83 13.95
CA LEU A 777 -33.43 -32.06 13.57
C LEU A 777 -33.94 -31.03 12.57
N LEU A 778 -33.69 -29.74 12.82
CA LEU A 778 -34.08 -28.66 11.90
C LEU A 778 -33.44 -28.84 10.51
N TRP A 779 -32.14 -29.13 10.44
CA TRP A 779 -31.41 -29.28 9.17
C TRP A 779 -31.82 -30.54 8.41
N THR A 780 -32.00 -31.66 9.11
CA THR A 780 -32.48 -32.91 8.49
C THR A 780 -33.93 -32.81 8.03
N LEU A 781 -34.79 -32.12 8.78
CA LEU A 781 -36.17 -31.82 8.38
C LEU A 781 -36.21 -30.87 7.19
N LEU A 782 -35.40 -29.80 7.17
CA LEU A 782 -35.34 -28.87 6.04
C LEU A 782 -34.79 -29.56 4.78
N ALA A 783 -33.77 -30.40 4.92
CA ALA A 783 -33.25 -31.22 3.83
C ALA A 783 -34.30 -32.20 3.31
N CYS A 784 -35.01 -32.90 4.20
CA CYS A 784 -36.06 -33.85 3.86
C CYS A 784 -37.24 -33.17 3.13
N VAL A 785 -37.79 -32.09 3.70
CA VAL A 785 -38.88 -31.32 3.10
C VAL A 785 -38.44 -30.71 1.77
N GLY A 786 -37.25 -30.09 1.72
CA GLY A 786 -36.70 -29.50 0.51
C GLY A 786 -36.51 -30.51 -0.61
N MET A 787 -35.86 -31.64 -0.33
CA MET A 787 -35.66 -32.72 -1.30
C MET A 787 -36.96 -33.38 -1.75
N THR A 788 -37.93 -33.57 -0.83
CA THR A 788 -39.23 -34.17 -1.14
C THR A 788 -40.05 -33.25 -2.04
N VAL A 789 -40.12 -31.95 -1.71
CA VAL A 789 -40.81 -30.95 -2.54
C VAL A 789 -40.12 -30.81 -3.89
N ALA A 790 -38.78 -30.83 -3.92
CA ALA A 790 -38.01 -30.78 -5.15
C ALA A 790 -38.24 -32.01 -6.05
N SER A 791 -38.33 -33.20 -5.45
CA SER A 791 -38.66 -34.43 -6.16
C SER A 791 -40.09 -34.42 -6.71
N ARG A 792 -41.05 -33.88 -5.96
CA ARG A 792 -42.47 -33.76 -6.40
C ARG A 792 -42.67 -32.70 -7.47
N LYS A 793 -41.95 -31.57 -7.40
CA LYS A 793 -42.05 -30.46 -8.37
C LYS A 793 -41.02 -30.53 -9.51
N ALA A 794 -40.27 -31.64 -9.61
CA ALA A 794 -39.18 -31.83 -10.58
C ALA A 794 -38.12 -30.71 -10.58
N MET A 795 -37.88 -30.08 -9.43
CA MET A 795 -36.95 -28.95 -9.27
C MET A 795 -35.56 -29.45 -8.87
N ARG A 796 -34.76 -29.89 -9.85
CA ARG A 796 -33.41 -30.46 -9.60
C ARG A 796 -32.50 -29.53 -8.78
N GLU A 797 -32.59 -28.22 -9.00
CA GLU A 797 -31.79 -27.22 -8.26
C GLU A 797 -32.03 -27.31 -6.74
N ILE A 798 -33.28 -27.35 -6.29
CA ILE A 798 -33.63 -27.43 -4.86
C ILE A 798 -33.26 -28.79 -4.26
N TRP A 799 -33.33 -29.87 -5.05
CA TRP A 799 -32.94 -31.21 -4.60
C TRP A 799 -31.45 -31.27 -4.25
N TYR A 800 -30.58 -30.72 -5.12
CA TYR A 800 -29.14 -30.66 -4.86
C TYR A 800 -28.81 -29.77 -3.64
N MET A 801 -29.57 -28.69 -3.44
CA MET A 801 -29.40 -27.84 -2.27
C MET A 801 -29.70 -28.58 -0.97
N GLY A 802 -30.74 -29.42 -0.95
CA GLY A 802 -31.01 -30.32 0.17
C GLY A 802 -29.89 -31.34 0.40
N ALA A 803 -29.25 -31.84 -0.66
CA ALA A 803 -28.11 -32.76 -0.57
C ALA A 803 -26.89 -32.09 0.06
N CYS A 804 -26.66 -30.81 -0.24
CA CYS A 804 -25.63 -30.01 0.43
C CYS A 804 -25.87 -29.86 1.94
N ILE A 805 -27.12 -29.66 2.38
CA ILE A 805 -27.43 -29.61 3.82
C ILE A 805 -27.10 -30.95 4.48
N LEU A 806 -27.47 -32.07 3.84
CA LEU A 806 -27.14 -33.40 4.34
C LEU A 806 -25.63 -33.60 4.49
N ALA A 807 -24.84 -33.18 3.49
CA ALA A 807 -23.38 -33.25 3.54
C ALA A 807 -22.79 -32.39 4.68
N ILE A 808 -23.35 -31.19 4.93
CA ILE A 808 -22.95 -30.34 6.07
C ILE A 808 -23.24 -31.04 7.40
N VAL A 809 -24.37 -31.74 7.50
CA VAL A 809 -24.71 -32.56 8.67
C VAL A 809 -23.67 -33.67 8.88
N VAL A 810 -23.25 -34.40 7.82
CA VAL A 810 -22.14 -35.40 7.90
C VAL A 810 -20.88 -34.77 8.47
N PHE A 811 -20.49 -33.64 7.90
CA PHE A 811 -19.22 -32.99 8.18
C PHE A 811 -19.18 -32.44 9.60
N LYS A 812 -20.30 -31.88 10.07
CA LYS A 812 -20.47 -31.45 11.47
C LYS A 812 -20.29 -32.62 12.44
N LEU A 813 -20.96 -33.74 12.16
CA LEU A 813 -20.87 -34.96 12.96
C LEU A 813 -19.46 -35.53 12.93
N ALA A 814 -18.72 -35.32 11.85
CA ALA A 814 -17.34 -35.74 11.75
C ALA A 814 -16.39 -34.89 12.62
N LEU A 815 -16.33 -33.58 12.40
CA LEU A 815 -15.29 -32.72 12.99
C LEU A 815 -15.50 -32.41 14.48
N LEU A 816 -16.72 -32.01 14.86
CA LEU A 816 -16.97 -31.46 16.19
C LEU A 816 -17.13 -32.55 17.24
N ASP A 817 -17.59 -33.73 16.81
CA ASP A 817 -17.69 -34.89 17.71
C ASP A 817 -16.34 -35.66 17.80
N LEU A 818 -15.39 -35.46 16.87
CA LEU A 818 -14.01 -36.03 16.91
C LEU A 818 -13.04 -35.29 17.86
N SER A 819 -13.28 -34.04 18.23
CA SER A 819 -12.27 -33.20 18.91
C SER A 819 -12.44 -33.07 20.44
N GLN A 820 -13.63 -33.33 20.99
CA GLN A 820 -13.82 -33.30 22.46
C GLN A 820 -13.25 -34.59 23.09
N SER A 821 -12.39 -34.45 24.11
CA SER A 821 -11.64 -35.59 24.69
C SER A 821 -12.56 -36.64 25.29
N ALA A 822 -12.40 -37.88 24.80
CA ALA A 822 -12.88 -39.17 25.28
C ALA A 822 -14.37 -39.25 25.68
N THR A 823 -15.23 -39.80 24.81
CA THR A 823 -16.48 -40.49 25.23
C THR A 823 -17.19 -41.23 24.08
N LEU A 824 -17.95 -42.27 24.45
CA LEU A 824 -18.84 -43.13 23.65
C LEU A 824 -19.81 -42.35 22.72
N THR A 825 -20.13 -41.11 23.06
CA THR A 825 -20.96 -40.16 22.30
C THR A 825 -20.46 -39.91 20.88
N ARG A 826 -19.15 -39.90 20.65
CA ARG A 826 -18.56 -39.79 19.30
C ARG A 826 -18.95 -40.96 18.41
N VAL A 827 -18.90 -42.17 18.93
CA VAL A 827 -19.27 -43.38 18.17
C VAL A 827 -20.77 -43.37 17.84
N ILE A 828 -21.61 -42.93 18.77
CA ILE A 828 -23.07 -42.84 18.59
C ILE A 828 -23.45 -41.75 17.58
N SER A 829 -22.82 -40.58 17.59
CA SER A 829 -23.05 -39.51 16.60
C SER A 829 -22.67 -39.93 15.18
N PHE A 830 -21.49 -40.56 15.02
CA PHE A 830 -21.02 -41.03 13.70
C PHE A 830 -21.90 -42.16 13.12
N ILE A 831 -22.42 -43.04 13.98
CA ILE A 831 -23.31 -44.14 13.57
C ILE A 831 -24.74 -43.61 13.30
N GLY A 832 -25.28 -42.71 14.13
CA GLY A 832 -26.61 -42.11 13.97
C GLY A 832 -26.72 -41.20 12.73
N ALA A 833 -25.68 -40.41 12.46
CA ALA A 833 -25.50 -39.64 11.23
C ALA A 833 -25.56 -40.54 9.99
N GLY A 834 -24.74 -41.60 10.00
CA GLY A 834 -24.65 -42.56 8.91
C GLY A 834 -25.98 -43.29 8.65
N GLY A 835 -26.75 -43.57 9.69
CA GLY A 835 -28.08 -44.19 9.59
C GLY A 835 -29.15 -43.30 8.95
N MET A 836 -29.27 -42.03 9.37
CA MET A 836 -30.27 -41.09 8.84
C MET A 836 -30.03 -40.78 7.35
N MET A 837 -28.78 -40.76 6.94
CA MET A 837 -28.37 -40.57 5.54
C MET A 837 -28.73 -41.76 4.65
N LEU A 838 -28.79 -42.95 5.24
CA LEU A 838 -29.25 -44.17 4.60
C LEU A 838 -30.77 -44.13 4.33
N ILE A 839 -31.55 -43.51 5.23
CA ILE A 839 -33.01 -43.30 5.08
C ILE A 839 -33.33 -42.26 4.00
N ILE A 840 -32.62 -41.13 3.97
CA ILE A 840 -32.82 -40.07 2.96
C ILE A 840 -32.46 -40.56 1.55
N ALA A 841 -31.44 -41.42 1.44
CA ALA A 841 -31.08 -42.07 0.19
C ALA A 841 -32.19 -42.96 -0.40
N TYR A 842 -33.16 -43.40 0.42
CA TYR A 842 -34.30 -44.20 -0.01
C TYR A 842 -35.53 -43.35 -0.41
N LEU A 843 -35.84 -42.28 0.33
CA LEU A 843 -37.09 -41.53 0.17
C LEU A 843 -37.07 -40.44 -0.91
N ALA A 844 -35.91 -39.91 -1.27
CA ALA A 844 -35.82 -38.76 -2.16
C ALA A 844 -34.83 -39.00 -3.31
N PRO A 845 -35.18 -39.83 -4.31
CA PRO A 845 -34.31 -40.07 -5.46
C PRO A 845 -34.15 -38.79 -6.32
N LEU A 846 -33.01 -38.70 -7.02
CA LEU A 846 -32.69 -37.56 -7.88
C LEU A 846 -33.73 -37.43 -9.03
N PRO A 847 -34.32 -36.24 -9.26
CA PRO A 847 -35.31 -36.07 -10.34
C PRO A 847 -34.67 -36.23 -11.74
N PRO A 848 -35.40 -36.80 -12.72
CA PRO A 848 -34.90 -36.98 -14.09
C PRO A 848 -34.66 -35.64 -14.81
N VAL A 849 -33.78 -35.63 -15.81
CA VAL A 849 -33.53 -34.46 -16.67
C VAL A 849 -34.75 -34.26 -17.58
N ALA A 850 -35.32 -33.05 -17.66
CA ALA A 850 -36.35 -32.74 -18.64
C ALA A 850 -35.76 -32.86 -20.06
N GLN A 851 -36.29 -33.78 -20.88
CA GLN A 851 -35.90 -33.93 -22.28
C GLN A 851 -36.34 -32.69 -23.06
N GLN A 852 -35.40 -32.02 -23.75
CA GLN A 852 -35.76 -31.03 -24.76
C GLN A 852 -36.51 -31.76 -25.88
N PRO A 853 -37.62 -31.22 -26.41
CA PRO A 853 -38.31 -31.86 -27.52
C PRO A 853 -37.34 -31.90 -28.71
N GLU A 854 -37.06 -33.11 -29.19
CA GLU A 854 -36.30 -33.32 -30.42
C GLU A 854 -36.98 -32.50 -31.53
N SER A 855 -36.23 -31.57 -32.11
CA SER A 855 -36.62 -30.96 -33.37
C SER A 855 -36.69 -32.08 -34.39
N SER A 856 -37.91 -32.47 -34.75
CA SER A 856 -38.18 -33.32 -35.91
C SER A 856 -37.59 -32.63 -37.14
N ALA A 857 -36.44 -33.11 -37.58
CA ALA A 857 -35.98 -32.90 -38.94
C ALA A 857 -36.73 -33.93 -39.79
N ASP A 858 -37.83 -33.49 -40.40
CA ASP A 858 -38.39 -34.00 -41.64
C ASP A 858 -38.74 -32.78 -42.52
#